data_AF-A0A962T6F0-F1
#
_entry.id   AF-A0A962T6F0-F1
#
_cell.length_a   1.000
_cell.length_b   1.000
_cell.length_c   1.000
_cell.angle_alpha   90.00
_cell.angle_beta   90.00
_cell.angle_gamma   90.00
#
_symmetry.space_group_name_H-M   'P 1'
#
loop_
_entity.id
_entity.type
_entity.pdbx_description
1 polymer ?
#
loop_
_entity_poly.entity_id
_entity_poly.type
_entity_poly.pdbx_seq_one_letter_code
_entity_poly.pdbx_strand_id
1 'polypeptide(L)'
;MSDNAEKYSVFKALAILLAICLAGLTWLHLWYTDKLKADLAQRAEMIDVSSARLAQADQRIGLLGQTEAELRNDISGLNAQLQAANDASAGLREDIKALNAAHATEIAGLREKHAADLAAEQQKAAEAYAALTGRFDAANEQISVLEGDKKAMQAAAEEAAEQHRQAVADVQQQMANAAAAHDEALAARDASHEEAQKQLENALTKRIVLYRTALEADEPERAAQLNAIDEEMAALRGTIGEGNRQISELETSLADTSGKLAATEEALAASDQQLQATQQQLASTQQQLAESQDALAGLQAEYEEAKQQAATALADSQEALRVANEEHAAREAAADALLAQTREEAAATLAQTQAEAADMLASTKDAAAAELAETRASAQAEMQAAAATAAAAMAETQSRHAGEMDTANGRIADLEGSLANEQAALASLKREYAEFSETKAAELAALERDLGATRSDLETTRSNAAETKATLESRIAAADTRIAQLERQSVLDRQRSAEQLMASVKREHQAVADLRSMYQGFDELGAKRTENGMLLNLGGKELNFRVGQADLRYEELPSLDSLAQFLNAHPALTARIEGHTDSSGRDETNLALSQARAETVMSALAQRGVDPARLSAEGIGEARPVADNETQYGRFLNRRVEIYITGH
;
A
#
# COMPACT_ATOMS: atom_id res chain seq x y z
N MET A 1 -48.97 -121.21 -139.70
CA MET A 1 -49.97 -120.87 -138.66
C MET A 1 -49.28 -120.90 -137.30
N SER A 2 -48.77 -119.76 -136.84
CA SER A 2 -48.45 -119.39 -135.44
C SER A 2 -47.67 -118.06 -135.46
N ASP A 3 -48.21 -117.11 -136.23
CA ASP A 3 -47.71 -115.74 -136.41
C ASP A 3 -48.67 -114.87 -135.57
N ASN A 4 -48.19 -114.36 -134.43
CA ASN A 4 -48.77 -113.28 -133.57
C ASN A 4 -48.42 -113.37 -132.06
N ALA A 5 -47.68 -114.38 -131.57
CA ALA A 5 -47.42 -114.53 -130.13
C ALA A 5 -46.24 -113.68 -129.59
N GLU A 6 -45.24 -113.32 -130.41
CA GLU A 6 -44.02 -112.65 -129.91
C GLU A 6 -44.14 -111.13 -129.76
N LYS A 7 -45.04 -110.45 -130.50
CA LYS A 7 -45.21 -108.99 -130.38
C LYS A 7 -46.00 -108.54 -129.15
N TYR A 8 -46.80 -109.41 -128.53
CA TYR A 8 -47.55 -109.12 -127.29
C TYR A 8 -46.74 -109.34 -126.00
N SER A 9 -45.57 -109.99 -126.08
CA SER A 9 -44.70 -110.24 -124.93
C SER A 9 -43.90 -109.00 -124.52
N VAL A 10 -43.36 -108.26 -125.49
CA VAL A 10 -42.54 -107.06 -125.26
C VAL A 10 -43.34 -105.93 -124.60
N PHE A 11 -44.58 -105.70 -125.04
CA PHE A 11 -45.44 -104.67 -124.45
C PHE A 11 -45.92 -105.00 -123.04
N LYS A 12 -46.14 -106.28 -122.70
CA LYS A 12 -46.44 -106.70 -121.32
C LYS A 12 -45.23 -106.54 -120.41
N ALA A 13 -44.04 -106.90 -120.88
CA ALA A 13 -42.81 -106.69 -120.13
C ALA A 13 -42.58 -105.20 -119.86
N LEU A 14 -42.79 -104.34 -120.87
CA LEU A 14 -42.64 -102.88 -120.73
C LEU A 14 -43.66 -102.29 -119.75
N ALA A 15 -44.93 -102.72 -119.80
CA ALA A 15 -45.98 -102.26 -118.89
C ALA A 15 -45.72 -102.68 -117.43
N ILE A 16 -45.19 -103.89 -117.20
CA ILE A 16 -44.78 -104.35 -115.87
C ILE A 16 -43.59 -103.54 -115.36
N LEU A 17 -42.61 -103.26 -116.23
CA LEU A 17 -41.45 -102.43 -115.88
C LEU A 17 -41.86 -101.01 -115.51
N LEU A 18 -42.81 -100.43 -116.24
CA LEU A 18 -43.36 -99.10 -115.99
C LEU A 18 -44.18 -99.07 -114.69
N ALA A 19 -44.94 -100.13 -114.39
CA ALA A 19 -45.66 -100.26 -113.12
C ALA A 19 -44.72 -100.45 -111.93
N ILE A 20 -43.62 -101.20 -112.08
CA ILE A 20 -42.58 -101.34 -111.05
C ILE A 20 -41.84 -100.00 -110.85
N CYS A 21 -41.54 -99.26 -111.92
CA CYS A 21 -40.98 -97.91 -111.82
C CYS A 21 -41.94 -96.94 -111.12
N LEU A 22 -43.24 -96.98 -111.45
CA LEU A 22 -44.26 -96.16 -110.77
C LEU A 22 -44.41 -96.54 -109.29
N ALA A 23 -44.44 -97.83 -108.96
CA ALA A 23 -44.48 -98.31 -107.58
C ALA A 23 -43.18 -97.96 -106.82
N GLY A 24 -42.03 -98.03 -107.48
CA GLY A 24 -40.75 -97.60 -106.93
C GLY A 24 -40.70 -96.09 -106.69
N LEU A 25 -41.26 -95.29 -107.62
CA LEU A 25 -41.37 -93.83 -107.46
C LEU A 25 -42.33 -93.46 -106.34
N THR A 26 -43.47 -94.13 -106.21
CA THR A 26 -44.41 -93.86 -105.11
C THR A 26 -43.85 -94.31 -103.78
N TRP A 27 -43.15 -95.44 -103.71
CA TRP A 27 -42.48 -95.89 -102.49
C TRP A 27 -41.34 -94.94 -102.10
N LEU A 28 -40.53 -94.49 -103.06
CA LEU A 28 -39.50 -93.49 -102.84
C LEU A 28 -40.09 -92.15 -102.40
N HIS A 29 -41.22 -91.74 -102.98
CA HIS A 29 -41.93 -90.52 -102.58
C HIS A 29 -42.45 -90.65 -101.16
N LEU A 30 -43.10 -91.76 -100.78
CA LEU A 30 -43.59 -91.99 -99.42
C LEU A 30 -42.45 -92.01 -98.41
N TRP A 31 -41.38 -92.76 -98.69
CA TRP A 31 -40.19 -92.81 -97.83
C TRP A 31 -39.54 -91.43 -97.68
N TYR A 32 -39.44 -90.68 -98.78
CA TYR A 32 -38.89 -89.33 -98.75
C TYR A 32 -39.79 -88.39 -97.94
N THR A 33 -41.11 -88.42 -98.12
CA THR A 33 -42.04 -87.60 -97.33
C THR A 33 -42.06 -87.96 -95.85
N ASP A 34 -41.97 -89.23 -95.49
CA ASP A 34 -41.95 -89.65 -94.08
C ASP A 34 -40.63 -89.24 -93.41
N LYS A 35 -39.51 -89.37 -94.13
CA LYS A 35 -38.21 -88.92 -93.64
C LYS A 35 -38.13 -87.40 -93.51
N LEU A 36 -38.75 -86.66 -94.43
CA LEU A 36 -38.82 -85.19 -94.38
C LEU A 36 -39.72 -84.72 -93.23
N LYS A 37 -40.85 -85.39 -93.00
CA LYS A 37 -41.73 -85.11 -91.84
C LYS A 37 -41.03 -85.41 -90.52
N ALA A 38 -40.28 -86.51 -90.44
CA ALA A 38 -39.51 -86.85 -89.24
C ALA A 38 -38.40 -85.82 -88.97
N ASP A 39 -37.65 -85.41 -90.00
CA ASP A 39 -36.59 -84.39 -89.85
C ASP A 39 -37.17 -83.01 -89.49
N LEU A 40 -38.32 -82.64 -90.08
CA LEU A 40 -39.02 -81.40 -89.73
C LEU A 40 -39.61 -81.45 -88.31
N ALA A 41 -40.14 -82.58 -87.87
CA ALA A 41 -40.66 -82.74 -86.51
C ALA A 41 -39.54 -82.65 -85.47
N GLN A 42 -38.40 -83.30 -85.74
CA GLN A 42 -37.23 -83.24 -84.85
C GLN A 42 -36.63 -81.84 -84.79
N ARG A 43 -36.60 -81.11 -85.92
CA ARG A 43 -36.17 -79.70 -85.96
C ARG A 43 -37.15 -78.77 -85.25
N ALA A 44 -38.47 -79.00 -85.39
CA ALA A 44 -39.49 -78.23 -84.69
C ALA A 44 -39.37 -78.41 -83.16
N GLU A 45 -39.15 -79.63 -82.70
CA GLU A 45 -38.97 -79.93 -81.27
C GLU A 45 -37.70 -79.27 -80.71
N MET A 46 -36.59 -79.24 -81.46
CA MET A 46 -35.38 -78.51 -81.05
C MET A 46 -35.59 -76.99 -81.01
N ILE A 47 -36.36 -76.42 -81.94
CA ILE A 47 -36.70 -75.00 -81.93
C ILE A 47 -37.61 -74.67 -80.74
N ASP A 48 -38.56 -75.53 -80.38
CA ASP A 48 -39.41 -75.35 -79.21
C ASP A 48 -38.59 -75.42 -77.90
N VAL A 49 -37.63 -76.35 -77.78
CA VAL A 49 -36.76 -76.44 -76.59
C VAL A 49 -35.82 -75.23 -76.47
N SER A 50 -35.21 -74.79 -77.57
CA SER A 50 -34.30 -73.63 -77.56
C SER A 50 -35.05 -72.32 -77.33
N SER A 51 -36.23 -72.15 -77.91
CA SER A 51 -37.09 -70.98 -77.64
C SER A 51 -37.62 -70.96 -76.20
N ALA A 52 -37.96 -72.10 -75.61
CA ALA A 52 -38.34 -72.19 -74.21
C ALA A 52 -37.18 -71.80 -73.27
N ARG A 53 -35.94 -72.21 -73.58
CA ARG A 53 -34.75 -71.80 -72.82
C ARG A 53 -34.45 -70.31 -72.94
N LEU A 54 -34.60 -69.73 -74.13
CA LEU A 54 -34.46 -68.29 -74.34
C LEU A 54 -35.53 -67.50 -73.56
N ALA A 55 -36.79 -67.95 -73.60
CA ALA A 55 -37.85 -67.34 -72.81
C ALA A 55 -37.57 -67.41 -71.30
N GLN A 56 -37.00 -68.51 -70.82
CA GLN A 56 -36.59 -68.66 -69.42
C GLN A 56 -35.40 -67.75 -69.06
N ALA A 57 -34.43 -67.57 -69.96
CA ALA A 57 -33.32 -66.64 -69.80
C ALA A 57 -33.80 -65.18 -69.78
N ASP A 58 -34.71 -64.80 -70.68
CA ASP A 58 -35.32 -63.46 -70.73
C ASP A 58 -36.11 -63.16 -69.46
N GLN A 59 -36.85 -64.15 -68.92
CA GLN A 59 -37.55 -63.99 -67.65
C GLN A 59 -36.59 -63.73 -66.48
N ARG A 60 -35.43 -64.39 -66.46
CA ARG A 60 -34.42 -64.24 -65.40
C ARG A 60 -33.60 -62.96 -65.54
N ILE A 61 -33.33 -62.50 -66.77
CA ILE A 61 -32.82 -61.15 -67.05
C ILE A 61 -33.82 -60.09 -66.57
N GLY A 62 -35.13 -60.33 -66.77
CA GLY A 62 -36.18 -59.49 -66.22
C GLY A 62 -36.15 -59.41 -64.69
N LEU A 63 -35.99 -60.54 -64.00
CA LEU A 63 -35.85 -60.60 -62.53
C LEU A 63 -34.55 -59.92 -62.04
N LEU A 64 -33.44 -60.06 -62.76
CA LEU A 64 -32.19 -59.36 -62.46
C LEU A 64 -32.31 -57.84 -62.65
N GLY A 65 -33.05 -57.41 -63.68
CA GLY A 65 -33.39 -55.99 -63.87
C GLY A 65 -34.25 -55.45 -62.73
N GLN A 66 -35.13 -56.28 -62.15
CA GLN A 66 -35.91 -55.92 -60.97
C GLN A 66 -35.05 -55.81 -59.71
N THR A 67 -34.16 -56.77 -59.44
CA THR A 67 -33.26 -56.71 -58.28
C THR A 67 -32.24 -55.57 -58.39
N GLU A 68 -31.73 -55.28 -59.60
CA GLU A 68 -30.90 -54.08 -59.83
C GLU A 68 -31.68 -52.79 -59.58
N ALA A 69 -32.95 -52.73 -60.01
CA ALA A 69 -33.80 -51.58 -59.75
C ALA A 69 -34.11 -51.41 -58.26
N GLU A 70 -34.37 -52.51 -57.52
CA GLU A 70 -34.56 -52.50 -56.07
C GLU A 70 -33.30 -52.02 -55.33
N LEU A 71 -32.12 -52.58 -55.62
CA LEU A 71 -30.86 -52.13 -55.03
C LEU A 71 -30.54 -50.68 -55.38
N ARG A 72 -30.84 -50.23 -56.61
CA ARG A 72 -30.66 -48.83 -57.01
C ARG A 72 -31.60 -47.90 -56.23
N ASN A 73 -32.83 -48.34 -55.97
CA ASN A 73 -33.76 -47.61 -55.11
C ASN A 73 -33.29 -47.59 -53.66
N ASP A 74 -32.77 -48.69 -53.11
CA ASP A 74 -32.25 -48.76 -51.75
C ASP A 74 -31.00 -47.87 -51.58
N ILE A 75 -30.06 -47.92 -52.54
CA ILE A 75 -28.89 -47.02 -52.57
C ILE A 75 -29.34 -45.57 -52.69
N SER A 76 -30.34 -45.28 -53.52
CA SER A 76 -30.91 -43.92 -53.63
C SER A 76 -31.57 -43.49 -52.32
N GLY A 77 -32.28 -44.39 -51.63
CA GLY A 77 -32.91 -44.14 -50.33
C GLY A 77 -31.89 -43.88 -49.23
N LEU A 78 -30.82 -44.68 -49.17
CA LEU A 78 -29.70 -44.49 -48.24
C LEU A 78 -28.90 -43.22 -48.55
N ASN A 79 -28.70 -42.87 -49.83
CA ASN A 79 -28.09 -41.59 -50.20
C ASN A 79 -28.97 -40.41 -49.79
N ALA A 80 -30.30 -40.52 -49.91
CA ALA A 80 -31.23 -39.52 -49.40
C ALA A 80 -31.18 -39.42 -47.87
N GLN A 81 -31.06 -40.54 -47.16
CA GLN A 81 -30.87 -40.56 -45.71
C GLN A 81 -29.52 -39.97 -45.29
N LEU A 82 -28.44 -40.25 -46.02
CA LEU A 82 -27.12 -39.65 -45.79
C LEU A 82 -27.16 -38.14 -46.04
N GLN A 83 -27.85 -37.70 -47.09
CA GLN A 83 -28.04 -36.29 -47.38
C GLN A 83 -28.87 -35.62 -46.29
N ALA A 84 -29.96 -36.25 -45.84
CA ALA A 84 -30.73 -35.78 -44.70
C ALA A 84 -29.91 -35.74 -43.38
N ALA A 85 -29.02 -36.70 -43.16
CA ALA A 85 -28.10 -36.72 -42.01
C ALA A 85 -27.02 -35.63 -42.13
N ASN A 86 -26.52 -35.36 -43.33
CA ASN A 86 -25.58 -34.26 -43.60
C ASN A 86 -26.25 -32.90 -43.41
N ASP A 87 -27.49 -32.75 -43.87
CA ASP A 87 -28.32 -31.56 -43.68
C ASP A 87 -28.65 -31.37 -42.19
N ALA A 88 -28.97 -32.45 -41.47
CA ALA A 88 -29.14 -32.42 -40.01
C ALA A 88 -27.83 -32.07 -39.28
N SER A 89 -26.67 -32.56 -39.75
CA SER A 89 -25.35 -32.18 -39.22
C SER A 89 -24.99 -30.72 -39.53
N ALA A 90 -25.47 -30.18 -40.66
CA ALA A 90 -25.34 -28.77 -40.99
C ALA A 90 -26.27 -27.91 -40.11
N GLY A 91 -27.50 -28.37 -39.86
CA GLY A 91 -28.43 -27.78 -38.90
C GLY A 91 -27.85 -27.75 -37.49
N LEU A 92 -27.36 -28.89 -36.97
CA LEU A 92 -26.69 -28.98 -35.67
C LEU A 92 -25.45 -28.08 -35.58
N ARG A 93 -24.71 -27.88 -36.68
CA ARG A 93 -23.59 -26.93 -36.73
C ARG A 93 -24.04 -25.48 -36.58
N GLU A 94 -25.10 -25.09 -37.28
CA GLU A 94 -25.68 -23.76 -37.12
C GLU A 94 -26.32 -23.57 -35.74
N ASP A 95 -26.97 -24.60 -35.18
CA ASP A 95 -27.49 -24.57 -33.81
C ASP A 95 -26.38 -24.44 -32.78
N ILE A 96 -25.27 -25.18 -32.92
CA ILE A 96 -24.09 -25.06 -32.05
C ILE A 96 -23.43 -23.69 -32.21
N LYS A 97 -23.35 -23.16 -33.43
CA LYS A 97 -22.84 -21.80 -33.68
C LYS A 97 -23.76 -20.75 -33.05
N ALA A 98 -25.07 -20.92 -33.13
CA ALA A 98 -26.05 -20.05 -32.48
C ALA A 98 -25.96 -20.15 -30.96
N LEU A 99 -25.78 -21.36 -30.40
CA LEU A 99 -25.58 -21.60 -28.98
C LEU A 99 -24.28 -20.98 -28.49
N ASN A 100 -23.18 -21.14 -29.22
CA ASN A 100 -21.89 -20.52 -28.92
C ASN A 100 -21.97 -18.99 -29.00
N ALA A 101 -22.72 -18.43 -29.97
CA ALA A 101 -22.97 -17.00 -30.04
C ALA A 101 -23.83 -16.50 -28.86
N ALA A 102 -24.84 -17.27 -28.45
CA ALA A 102 -25.66 -16.96 -27.28
C ALA A 102 -24.83 -17.00 -25.98
N HIS A 103 -24.01 -18.03 -25.79
CA HIS A 103 -23.11 -18.14 -24.64
C HIS A 103 -22.02 -17.06 -24.66
N ALA A 104 -21.46 -16.72 -25.83
CA ALA A 104 -20.51 -15.62 -25.95
C ALA A 104 -21.15 -14.28 -25.53
N THR A 105 -22.43 -14.09 -25.85
CA THR A 105 -23.22 -12.93 -25.41
C THR A 105 -23.45 -12.97 -23.90
N GLU A 106 -23.80 -14.13 -23.33
CA GLU A 106 -23.96 -14.31 -21.89
C GLU A 106 -22.66 -14.04 -21.11
N ILE A 107 -21.52 -14.52 -21.62
CA ILE A 107 -20.19 -14.25 -21.06
C ILE A 107 -19.83 -12.78 -21.19
N ALA A 108 -20.12 -12.15 -22.33
CA ALA A 108 -19.91 -10.71 -22.49
C ALA A 108 -20.73 -9.94 -21.44
N GLY A 109 -21.99 -10.33 -21.21
CA GLY A 109 -22.85 -9.75 -20.18
C GLY A 109 -22.35 -10.01 -18.76
N LEU A 110 -21.87 -11.22 -18.45
CA LEU A 110 -21.25 -11.54 -17.17
C LEU A 110 -19.96 -10.74 -16.96
N ARG A 111 -19.11 -10.62 -17.97
CA ARG A 111 -17.88 -9.81 -17.92
C ARG A 111 -18.19 -8.33 -17.74
N GLU A 112 -19.20 -7.82 -18.44
CA GLU A 112 -19.66 -6.43 -18.29
C GLU A 112 -20.19 -6.19 -16.87
N LYS A 113 -21.01 -7.11 -16.35
CA LYS A 113 -21.50 -7.05 -14.96
C LYS A 113 -20.35 -7.12 -13.96
N HIS A 114 -19.42 -8.06 -14.10
CA HIS A 114 -18.24 -8.17 -13.22
C HIS A 114 -17.34 -6.94 -13.32
N ALA A 115 -17.16 -6.36 -14.51
CA ALA A 115 -16.41 -5.13 -14.69
C ALA A 115 -17.12 -3.94 -14.02
N ALA A 116 -18.46 -3.88 -14.10
CA ALA A 116 -19.27 -2.88 -13.42
C ALA A 116 -19.22 -3.05 -11.89
N ASP A 117 -19.33 -4.27 -11.37
CA ASP A 117 -19.23 -4.58 -9.94
C ASP A 117 -17.83 -4.24 -9.41
N LEU A 118 -16.78 -4.57 -10.17
CA LEU A 118 -15.39 -4.23 -9.85
C LEU A 118 -15.18 -2.70 -9.87
N ALA A 119 -15.70 -2.00 -10.88
CA ALA A 119 -15.61 -0.55 -10.97
C ALA A 119 -16.37 0.13 -9.81
N ALA A 120 -17.53 -0.40 -9.42
CA ALA A 120 -18.30 0.09 -8.29
C ALA A 120 -17.54 -0.12 -6.96
N GLU A 121 -16.92 -1.27 -6.74
CA GLU A 121 -16.09 -1.51 -5.56
C GLU A 121 -14.80 -0.67 -5.56
N GLN A 122 -14.15 -0.49 -6.71
CA GLN A 122 -13.01 0.43 -6.84
C GLN A 122 -13.42 1.87 -6.54
N GLN A 123 -14.59 2.30 -6.98
CA GLN A 123 -15.12 3.63 -6.68
C GLN A 123 -15.44 3.79 -5.20
N LYS A 124 -16.12 2.83 -4.56
CA LYS A 124 -16.36 2.85 -3.11
C LYS A 124 -15.06 2.90 -2.33
N ALA A 125 -14.06 2.12 -2.73
CA ALA A 125 -12.74 2.16 -2.11
C ALA A 125 -12.07 3.53 -2.29
N ALA A 126 -12.13 4.11 -3.49
CA ALA A 126 -11.57 5.45 -3.76
C ALA A 126 -12.26 6.54 -2.93
N GLU A 127 -13.59 6.49 -2.79
CA GLU A 127 -14.37 7.42 -1.95
C GLU A 127 -14.03 7.25 -0.47
N ALA A 128 -13.92 6.00 0.01
CA ALA A 128 -13.51 5.71 1.38
C ALA A 128 -12.08 6.19 1.68
N TYR A 129 -11.13 5.95 0.77
CA TYR A 129 -9.77 6.45 0.89
C TYR A 129 -9.72 7.98 0.89
N ALA A 130 -10.44 8.65 -0.01
CA ALA A 130 -10.50 10.10 -0.04
C ALA A 130 -11.07 10.69 1.26
N ALA A 131 -12.12 10.06 1.81
CA ALA A 131 -12.71 10.46 3.10
C ALA A 131 -11.72 10.24 4.27
N LEU A 132 -11.01 9.12 4.29
CA LEU A 132 -9.98 8.83 5.30
C LEU A 132 -8.80 9.80 5.20
N THR A 133 -8.30 10.08 4.00
CA THR A 133 -7.25 11.07 3.79
C THR A 133 -7.68 12.45 4.28
N GLY A 134 -8.90 12.89 3.96
CA GLY A 134 -9.43 14.16 4.47
C GLY A 134 -9.51 14.22 6.01
N ARG A 135 -9.92 13.12 6.66
CA ARG A 135 -9.89 13.02 8.13
C ARG A 135 -8.47 13.02 8.69
N PHE A 136 -7.52 12.38 8.02
CA PHE A 136 -6.12 12.32 8.41
C PHE A 136 -5.44 13.69 8.33
N ASP A 137 -5.68 14.42 7.25
CA ASP A 137 -5.17 15.77 7.05
C ASP A 137 -5.74 16.73 8.11
N ALA A 138 -7.05 16.66 8.36
CA ALA A 138 -7.69 17.46 9.40
C ALA A 138 -7.15 17.15 10.82
N ALA A 139 -6.93 15.87 11.14
CA ALA A 139 -6.36 15.45 12.42
C ALA A 139 -4.91 15.94 12.58
N ASN A 140 -4.08 15.86 11.53
CA ASN A 140 -2.71 16.38 11.56
C ASN A 140 -2.67 17.90 11.70
N GLU A 141 -3.56 18.62 11.03
CA GLU A 141 -3.68 20.07 11.17
C GLU A 141 -4.07 20.45 12.60
N GLN A 142 -5.04 19.73 13.18
CA GLN A 142 -5.44 19.94 14.57
C GLN A 142 -4.30 19.64 15.57
N ILE A 143 -3.54 18.56 15.37
CA ILE A 143 -2.34 18.25 16.17
C ILE A 143 -1.32 19.39 16.05
N SER A 144 -1.06 19.88 14.84
CA SER A 144 -0.10 20.97 14.61
C SER A 144 -0.52 22.26 15.32
N VAL A 145 -1.81 22.59 15.35
CA VAL A 145 -2.34 23.74 16.10
C VAL A 145 -2.14 23.55 17.60
N LEU A 146 -2.54 22.39 18.13
CA LEU A 146 -2.41 22.08 19.56
C LEU A 146 -0.94 22.05 20.02
N GLU A 147 -0.01 21.59 19.19
CA GLU A 147 1.44 21.66 19.46
C GLU A 147 1.93 23.12 19.52
N GLY A 148 1.42 23.98 18.63
CA GLY A 148 1.67 25.42 18.66
C GLY A 148 1.15 26.06 19.94
N ASP A 149 -0.10 25.79 20.31
CA ASP A 149 -0.75 26.30 21.52
C ASP A 149 -0.04 25.82 22.79
N LYS A 150 0.32 24.53 22.85
CA LYS A 150 1.12 23.96 23.94
C LYS A 150 2.43 24.73 24.11
N LYS A 151 3.14 25.00 23.01
CA LYS A 151 4.42 25.72 23.05
C LYS A 151 4.25 27.17 23.51
N ALA A 152 3.22 27.86 23.03
CA ALA A 152 2.88 29.20 23.47
C ALA A 152 2.51 29.25 24.96
N MET A 153 1.72 28.28 25.44
CA MET A 153 1.35 28.16 26.84
C MET A 153 2.54 27.82 27.75
N GLN A 154 3.49 26.99 27.28
CA GLN A 154 4.73 26.73 28.01
C GLN A 154 5.57 28.00 28.19
N ALA A 155 5.72 28.78 27.12
CA ALA A 155 6.41 30.07 27.18
C ALA A 155 5.71 31.05 28.13
N ALA A 156 4.38 31.14 28.07
CA ALA A 156 3.60 31.99 28.97
C ALA A 156 3.69 31.54 30.43
N ALA A 157 3.72 30.22 30.69
CA ALA A 157 3.90 29.68 32.03
C ALA A 157 5.31 29.95 32.58
N GLU A 158 6.35 29.86 31.75
CA GLU A 158 7.72 30.25 32.12
C GLU A 158 7.83 31.74 32.42
N GLU A 159 7.23 32.59 31.60
CA GLU A 159 7.18 34.04 31.82
C GLU A 159 6.43 34.38 33.12
N ALA A 160 5.26 33.78 33.35
CA ALA A 160 4.49 33.97 34.59
C ALA A 160 5.27 33.47 35.82
N ALA A 161 5.98 32.34 35.72
CA ALA A 161 6.81 31.82 36.80
C ALA A 161 8.00 32.74 37.10
N GLU A 162 8.60 33.37 36.09
CA GLU A 162 9.68 34.34 36.29
C GLU A 162 9.18 35.64 36.92
N GLN A 163 8.04 36.17 36.46
CA GLN A 163 7.38 37.32 37.07
C GLN A 163 7.03 37.04 38.54
N HIS A 164 6.52 35.84 38.83
CA HIS A 164 6.24 35.41 40.19
C HIS A 164 7.52 35.34 41.05
N ARG A 165 8.61 34.75 40.52
CA ARG A 165 9.91 34.72 41.22
C ARG A 165 10.44 36.11 41.54
N GLN A 166 10.30 37.05 40.60
CA GLN A 166 10.68 38.46 40.82
C GLN A 166 9.81 39.12 41.89
N ALA A 167 8.48 38.94 41.83
CA ALA A 167 7.57 39.47 42.84
C ALA A 167 7.89 38.93 44.25
N VAL A 168 8.20 37.63 44.39
CA VAL A 168 8.65 37.05 45.67
C VAL A 168 9.95 37.69 46.15
N ALA A 169 10.92 37.88 45.26
CA ALA A 169 12.20 38.50 45.60
C ALA A 169 12.02 39.96 46.06
N ASP A 170 11.15 40.72 45.37
CA ASP A 170 10.81 42.10 45.73
C ASP A 170 10.13 42.17 47.10
N VAL A 171 9.19 41.27 47.40
CA VAL A 171 8.56 41.16 48.73
C VAL A 171 9.61 40.87 49.80
N GLN A 172 10.49 39.89 49.57
CA GLN A 172 11.56 39.55 50.51
C GLN A 172 12.50 40.73 50.77
N GLN A 173 12.88 41.46 49.72
CA GLN A 173 13.69 42.68 49.81
C GLN A 173 12.98 43.77 50.61
N GLN A 174 11.69 44.02 50.34
CA GLN A 174 10.90 45.02 51.06
C GLN A 174 10.72 44.65 52.54
N MET A 175 10.48 43.38 52.86
CA MET A 175 10.43 42.90 54.24
C MET A 175 11.77 43.08 54.95
N ALA A 176 12.89 42.78 54.29
CA ALA A 176 14.22 42.98 54.85
C ALA A 176 14.50 44.47 55.12
N ASN A 177 14.14 45.35 54.19
CA ASN A 177 14.29 46.80 54.35
C ASN A 177 13.38 47.34 55.47
N ALA A 178 12.15 46.86 55.56
CA ALA A 178 11.21 47.25 56.62
C ALA A 178 11.69 46.77 58.00
N ALA A 179 12.23 45.56 58.10
CA ALA A 179 12.83 45.04 59.32
C ALA A 179 14.04 45.89 59.75
N ALA A 180 14.93 46.23 58.81
CA ALA A 180 16.08 47.09 59.08
C ALA A 180 15.66 48.51 59.55
N ALA A 181 14.68 49.12 58.87
CA ALA A 181 14.15 50.43 59.26
C ALA A 181 13.47 50.40 60.64
N HIS A 182 12.77 49.30 60.97
CA HIS A 182 12.17 49.10 62.28
C HIS A 182 13.23 48.93 63.39
N ASP A 183 14.29 48.17 63.13
CA ASP A 183 15.41 48.01 64.07
C ASP A 183 16.15 49.33 64.31
N GLU A 184 16.36 50.13 63.25
CA GLU A 184 16.93 51.47 63.33
C GLU A 184 16.03 52.43 64.12
N ALA A 185 14.71 52.36 63.89
CA ALA A 185 13.70 53.13 64.64
C ALA A 185 13.70 52.78 66.14
N LEU A 186 13.78 51.49 66.49
CA LEU A 186 13.88 51.04 67.87
C LEU A 186 15.18 51.52 68.54
N ALA A 187 16.31 51.40 67.84
CA ALA A 187 17.60 51.87 68.34
C ALA A 187 17.59 53.39 68.58
N ALA A 188 17.04 54.18 67.65
CA ALA A 188 16.89 55.63 67.78
C ALA A 188 15.97 56.01 68.95
N ARG A 189 14.84 55.31 69.10
CA ARG A 189 13.92 55.51 70.23
C ARG A 189 14.61 55.21 71.56
N ASP A 190 15.30 54.08 71.66
CA ASP A 190 15.96 53.65 72.89
C ASP A 190 17.12 54.59 73.26
N ALA A 191 17.88 55.08 72.28
CA ALA A 191 18.91 56.12 72.48
C ALA A 191 18.31 57.46 72.93
N SER A 192 17.23 57.91 72.30
CA SER A 192 16.51 59.12 72.73
C SER A 192 15.93 58.97 74.14
N HIS A 193 15.45 57.78 74.49
CA HIS A 193 14.93 57.47 75.83
C HIS A 193 16.05 57.50 76.87
N GLU A 194 17.20 56.89 76.58
CA GLU A 194 18.35 56.87 77.49
C GLU A 194 18.92 58.27 77.72
N GLU A 195 19.03 59.08 76.67
CA GLU A 195 19.47 60.48 76.76
C GLU A 195 18.47 61.33 77.55
N ALA A 196 17.16 61.17 77.29
CA ALA A 196 16.12 61.83 78.08
C ALA A 196 16.16 61.42 79.56
N GLN A 197 16.46 60.15 79.83
CA GLN A 197 16.58 59.62 81.19
C GLN A 197 17.81 60.20 81.91
N LYS A 198 18.97 60.27 81.26
CA LYS A 198 20.18 60.93 81.76
C LYS A 198 19.97 62.41 82.02
N GLN A 199 19.31 63.11 81.10
CA GLN A 199 18.99 64.53 81.26
C GLN A 199 18.01 64.75 82.42
N LEU A 200 17.00 63.90 82.58
CA LEU A 200 16.08 63.94 83.72
C LEU A 200 16.79 63.65 85.05
N GLU A 201 17.71 62.68 85.09
CA GLU A 201 18.50 62.34 86.28
C GLU A 201 19.44 63.48 86.68
N ASN A 202 20.14 64.08 85.70
CA ASN A 202 20.98 65.25 85.92
C ASN A 202 20.16 66.46 86.38
N ALA A 203 19.01 66.71 85.76
CA ALA A 203 18.11 67.79 86.15
C ALA A 203 17.54 67.57 87.55
N LEU A 204 17.09 66.36 87.90
CA LEU A 204 16.64 66.02 89.26
C LEU A 204 17.77 66.20 90.28
N THR A 205 18.99 65.77 89.95
CA THR A 205 20.18 65.91 90.79
C THR A 205 20.51 67.39 91.03
N LYS A 206 20.60 68.19 89.97
CA LYS A 206 20.78 69.64 90.04
C LYS A 206 19.65 70.31 90.82
N ARG A 207 18.40 69.90 90.63
CA ARG A 207 17.22 70.43 91.31
C ARG A 207 17.25 70.13 92.81
N ILE A 208 17.71 68.94 93.21
CA ILE A 208 17.94 68.60 94.62
C ILE A 208 19.01 69.52 95.23
N VAL A 209 20.09 69.83 94.50
CA VAL A 209 21.13 70.76 94.94
C VAL A 209 20.59 72.20 95.01
N LEU A 210 19.90 72.69 93.99
CA LEU A 210 19.33 74.03 93.90
C LEU A 210 18.23 74.27 94.95
N TYR A 211 17.32 73.31 95.19
CA TYR A 211 16.33 73.43 96.27
C TYR A 211 17.01 73.44 97.65
N ARG A 212 18.06 72.64 97.85
CA ARG A 212 18.83 72.62 99.11
C ARG A 212 19.51 73.97 99.36
N THR A 213 20.14 74.57 98.36
CA THR A 213 20.76 75.90 98.48
C THR A 213 19.74 77.04 98.55
N ALA A 214 18.61 76.95 97.85
CA ALA A 214 17.54 77.96 97.87
C ALA A 214 16.82 78.03 99.23
N LEU A 215 16.76 76.92 99.96
CA LEU A 215 16.23 76.87 101.33
C LEU A 215 17.09 77.66 102.34
N GLU A 216 18.37 77.88 102.03
CA GLU A 216 19.36 78.56 102.88
C GLU A 216 19.69 80.01 102.45
N ALA A 217 19.17 80.49 101.30
CA ALA A 217 19.49 81.79 100.69
C ALA A 217 18.43 82.90 100.92
N ASP A 218 18.83 84.18 100.79
CA ASP A 218 17.99 85.38 100.94
C ASP A 218 17.03 85.60 99.75
N GLU A 219 15.91 86.32 99.95
CA GLU A 219 14.79 86.52 99.00
C GLU A 219 15.17 86.72 97.50
N PRO A 220 16.10 87.60 97.12
CA PRO A 220 16.45 87.81 95.70
C PRO A 220 17.24 86.66 95.07
N GLU A 221 18.08 85.95 95.84
CA GLU A 221 18.83 84.78 95.35
C GLU A 221 17.92 83.57 95.16
N ARG A 222 16.94 83.40 96.05
CA ARG A 222 15.92 82.35 95.93
C ARG A 222 15.06 82.52 94.67
N ALA A 223 14.69 83.76 94.32
CA ALA A 223 13.92 84.05 93.10
C ALA A 223 14.71 83.74 91.80
N ALA A 224 16.01 84.08 91.77
CA ALA A 224 16.88 83.75 90.64
C ALA A 224 17.06 82.24 90.45
N GLN A 225 17.20 81.49 91.54
CA GLN A 225 17.33 80.03 91.50
C GLN A 225 16.04 79.33 91.07
N LEU A 226 14.86 79.85 91.44
CA LEU A 226 13.57 79.35 90.97
C LEU A 226 13.36 79.59 89.46
N ASN A 227 13.74 80.76 88.94
CA ASN A 227 13.70 81.03 87.50
C ASN A 227 14.63 80.10 86.70
N ALA A 228 15.82 79.80 87.23
CA ALA A 228 16.74 78.84 86.60
C ALA A 228 16.16 77.42 86.53
N ILE A 229 15.36 77.02 87.53
CA ILE A 229 14.62 75.75 87.52
C ILE A 229 13.55 75.76 86.43
N ASP A 230 12.82 76.86 86.26
CA ASP A 230 11.78 76.97 85.21
C ASP A 230 12.38 76.96 83.80
N GLU A 231 13.54 77.57 83.58
CA GLU A 231 14.28 77.51 82.31
C GLU A 231 14.78 76.08 81.99
N GLU A 232 15.34 75.35 82.96
CA GLU A 232 15.73 73.94 82.75
C GLU A 232 14.50 73.05 82.49
N MET A 233 13.37 73.29 83.15
CA MET A 233 12.11 72.57 82.90
C MET A 233 11.54 72.86 81.51
N ALA A 234 11.72 74.08 80.98
CA ALA A 234 11.34 74.43 79.62
C ALA A 234 12.23 73.71 78.58
N ALA A 235 13.54 73.63 78.84
CA ALA A 235 14.48 72.90 78.00
C ALA A 235 14.14 71.40 77.93
N LEU A 236 13.87 70.76 79.09
CA LEU A 236 13.47 69.34 79.17
C LEU A 236 12.16 69.03 78.43
N ARG A 237 11.17 69.93 78.50
CA ARG A 237 9.94 69.81 77.70
C ARG A 237 10.22 69.92 76.21
N GLY A 238 11.19 70.75 75.81
CA GLY A 238 11.65 70.85 74.42
C GLY A 238 12.24 69.54 73.91
N THR A 239 13.16 68.93 74.68
CA THR A 239 13.78 67.65 74.32
C THR A 239 12.76 66.51 74.23
N ILE A 240 11.82 66.43 75.18
CA ILE A 240 10.72 65.45 75.14
C ILE A 240 9.79 65.69 73.94
N GLY A 241 9.53 66.96 73.60
CA GLY A 241 8.75 67.33 72.43
C GLY A 241 9.39 66.88 71.12
N GLU A 242 10.71 67.03 71.00
CA GLU A 242 11.48 66.59 69.84
C GLU A 242 11.50 65.05 69.73
N GLY A 243 11.71 64.34 70.84
CA GLY A 243 11.65 62.87 70.86
C GLY A 243 10.27 62.32 70.46
N ASN A 244 9.18 62.94 70.94
CA ASN A 244 7.83 62.55 70.52
C ASN A 244 7.56 62.83 69.04
N ARG A 245 8.17 63.88 68.47
CA ARG A 245 8.07 64.19 67.05
C ARG A 245 8.76 63.12 66.19
N GLN A 246 9.97 62.72 66.58
CA GLN A 246 10.73 61.65 65.92
C GLN A 246 10.00 60.30 65.98
N ILE A 247 9.39 59.96 67.13
CA ILE A 247 8.55 58.76 67.27
C ILE A 247 7.36 58.78 66.30
N SER A 248 6.68 59.92 66.18
CA SER A 248 5.53 60.06 65.26
C SER A 248 5.93 59.96 63.78
N GLU A 249 7.10 60.50 63.41
CA GLU A 249 7.66 60.36 62.06
C GLU A 249 8.00 58.89 61.74
N LEU A 250 8.57 58.15 62.71
CA LEU A 250 8.85 56.72 62.58
C LEU A 250 7.56 55.87 62.47
N GLU A 251 6.52 56.16 63.26
CA GLU A 251 5.21 55.48 63.17
C GLU A 251 4.57 55.69 61.80
N THR A 252 4.71 56.89 61.23
CA THR A 252 4.19 57.21 59.89
C THR A 252 4.95 56.45 58.79
N SER A 253 6.29 56.37 58.91
CA SER A 253 7.11 55.58 57.99
C SER A 253 6.80 54.09 58.06
N LEU A 254 6.56 53.56 59.27
CA LEU A 254 6.20 52.16 59.48
C LEU A 254 4.83 51.82 58.84
N ALA A 255 3.85 52.73 58.99
CA ALA A 255 2.55 52.58 58.36
C ALA A 255 2.64 52.58 56.82
N ASP A 256 3.49 53.44 56.23
CA ASP A 256 3.75 53.47 54.78
C ASP A 256 4.40 52.16 54.29
N THR A 257 5.40 51.63 55.01
CA THR A 257 6.02 50.33 54.68
C THR A 257 5.03 49.16 54.78
N SER A 258 4.15 49.17 55.79
CA SER A 258 3.11 48.14 55.94
C SER A 258 2.08 48.19 54.81
N GLY A 259 1.70 49.39 54.36
CA GLY A 259 0.82 49.58 53.20
C GLY A 259 1.44 49.08 51.89
N LYS A 260 2.74 49.34 51.68
CA LYS A 260 3.50 48.83 50.52
C LYS A 260 3.58 47.31 50.52
N LEU A 261 3.85 46.70 51.69
CA LEU A 261 3.91 45.26 51.85
C LEU A 261 2.56 44.60 51.50
N ALA A 262 1.45 45.14 52.01
CA ALA A 262 0.11 44.64 51.69
C ALA A 262 -0.21 44.70 50.18
N ALA A 263 0.19 45.78 49.50
CA ALA A 263 0.01 45.91 48.05
C ALA A 263 0.86 44.89 47.26
N THR A 264 2.07 44.57 47.73
CA THR A 264 2.91 43.53 47.11
C THR A 264 2.40 42.11 47.38
N GLU A 265 1.83 41.82 48.55
CA GLU A 265 1.18 40.54 48.85
C GLU A 265 -0.04 40.31 47.95
N GLU A 266 -0.84 41.36 47.69
CA GLU A 266 -1.97 41.30 46.77
C GLU A 266 -1.52 41.05 45.31
N ALA A 267 -0.44 41.71 44.88
CA ALA A 267 0.18 41.45 43.57
C ALA A 267 0.73 40.02 43.44
N LEU A 268 1.32 39.49 44.51
CA LEU A 268 1.82 38.11 44.56
C LEU A 268 0.69 37.09 44.43
N ALA A 269 -0.41 37.30 45.16
CA ALA A 269 -1.60 36.45 45.08
C ALA A 269 -2.23 36.46 43.67
N ALA A 270 -2.28 37.63 43.01
CA ALA A 270 -2.75 37.74 41.64
C ALA A 270 -1.83 36.99 40.66
N SER A 271 -0.51 37.08 40.83
CA SER A 271 0.47 36.34 40.03
C SER A 271 0.36 34.82 40.22
N ASP A 272 0.16 34.34 41.44
CA ASP A 272 -0.09 32.91 41.74
C ASP A 272 -1.34 32.39 41.03
N GLN A 273 -2.42 33.16 41.07
CA GLN A 273 -3.67 32.80 40.42
C GLN A 273 -3.50 32.71 38.90
N GLN A 274 -2.73 33.63 38.31
CA GLN A 274 -2.40 33.61 36.89
C GLN A 274 -1.56 32.39 36.52
N LEU A 275 -0.53 32.06 37.31
CA LEU A 275 0.30 30.88 37.11
C LEU A 275 -0.53 29.58 37.17
N GLN A 276 -1.41 29.44 38.16
CA GLN A 276 -2.32 28.30 38.24
C GLN A 276 -3.25 28.19 37.03
N ALA A 277 -3.81 29.30 36.56
CA ALA A 277 -4.69 29.32 35.39
C ALA A 277 -3.95 28.87 34.13
N THR A 278 -2.73 29.36 33.90
CA THR A 278 -1.91 28.94 32.75
C THR A 278 -1.51 27.47 32.83
N GLN A 279 -1.18 26.96 34.02
CA GLN A 279 -0.89 25.54 34.23
C GLN A 279 -2.11 24.64 33.95
N GLN A 280 -3.30 25.05 34.37
CA GLN A 280 -4.54 24.30 34.07
C GLN A 280 -4.84 24.28 32.56
N GLN A 281 -4.68 25.41 31.87
CA GLN A 281 -4.85 25.48 30.42
C GLN A 281 -3.84 24.61 29.67
N LEU A 282 -2.58 24.59 30.11
CA LEU A 282 -1.54 23.72 29.55
C LEU A 282 -1.89 22.25 29.73
N ALA A 283 -2.37 21.85 30.90
CA ALA A 283 -2.82 20.48 31.16
C ALA A 283 -3.99 20.08 30.25
N SER A 284 -4.97 20.97 30.07
CA SER A 284 -6.10 20.74 29.17
C SER A 284 -5.66 20.60 27.70
N THR A 285 -4.74 21.43 27.23
CA THR A 285 -4.21 21.35 25.85
C THR A 285 -3.40 20.07 25.64
N GLN A 286 -2.63 19.63 26.64
CA GLN A 286 -1.90 18.36 26.60
C GLN A 286 -2.85 17.16 26.53
N GLN A 287 -3.97 17.20 27.26
CA GLN A 287 -5.00 16.16 27.17
C GLN A 287 -5.64 16.12 25.77
N GLN A 288 -6.03 17.27 25.23
CA GLN A 288 -6.59 17.35 23.87
C GLN A 288 -5.62 16.86 22.79
N LEU A 289 -4.31 17.13 22.96
CA LEU A 289 -3.27 16.62 22.07
C LEU A 289 -3.19 15.09 22.14
N ALA A 290 -3.24 14.50 23.34
CA ALA A 290 -3.25 13.04 23.50
C ALA A 290 -4.50 12.41 22.87
N GLU A 291 -5.69 12.97 23.10
CA GLU A 291 -6.94 12.51 22.49
C GLU A 291 -6.90 12.58 20.95
N SER A 292 -6.30 13.65 20.40
CA SER A 292 -6.14 13.81 18.95
C SER A 292 -5.14 12.81 18.36
N GLN A 293 -4.07 12.48 19.10
CA GLN A 293 -3.10 11.45 18.71
C GLN A 293 -3.71 10.03 18.73
N ASP A 294 -4.53 9.72 19.73
CA ASP A 294 -5.27 8.46 19.79
C ASP A 294 -6.30 8.36 18.65
N ALA A 295 -7.00 9.45 18.33
CA ALA A 295 -7.90 9.49 17.18
C ALA A 295 -7.17 9.26 15.84
N LEU A 296 -5.96 9.80 15.69
CA LEU A 296 -5.10 9.55 14.52
C LEU A 296 -4.72 8.07 14.42
N ALA A 297 -4.36 7.42 15.54
CA ALA A 297 -4.08 5.99 15.56
C ALA A 297 -5.31 5.14 15.20
N GLY A 298 -6.50 5.53 15.67
CA GLY A 298 -7.76 4.90 15.28
C GLY A 298 -8.04 5.01 13.77
N LEU A 299 -7.79 6.18 13.17
CA LEU A 299 -7.87 6.39 11.72
C LEU A 299 -6.88 5.52 10.94
N GLN A 300 -5.66 5.29 11.45
CA GLN A 300 -4.71 4.37 10.82
C GLN A 300 -5.20 2.92 10.85
N ALA A 301 -5.83 2.49 11.93
CA ALA A 301 -6.42 1.16 12.02
C ALA A 301 -7.60 0.99 11.03
N GLU A 302 -8.50 1.98 10.95
CA GLU A 302 -9.59 2.02 9.96
C GLU A 302 -9.06 1.94 8.52
N TYR A 303 -7.94 2.63 8.23
CA TYR A 303 -7.29 2.59 6.92
C TYR A 303 -6.81 1.17 6.55
N GLU A 304 -6.08 0.50 7.44
CA GLU A 304 -5.57 -0.84 7.17
C GLU A 304 -6.69 -1.88 7.07
N GLU A 305 -7.75 -1.75 7.86
CA GLU A 305 -8.92 -2.62 7.76
C GLU A 305 -9.63 -2.46 6.40
N ALA A 306 -9.89 -1.22 5.97
CA ALA A 306 -10.52 -0.94 4.68
C ALA A 306 -9.67 -1.47 3.50
N LYS A 307 -8.34 -1.35 3.59
CA LYS A 307 -7.40 -1.89 2.61
C LYS A 307 -7.46 -3.41 2.53
N GLN A 308 -7.55 -4.11 3.66
CA GLN A 308 -7.65 -5.57 3.70
C GLN A 308 -8.99 -6.07 3.14
N GLN A 309 -10.09 -5.38 3.44
CA GLN A 309 -11.41 -5.67 2.89
C GLN A 309 -11.42 -5.51 1.36
N ALA A 310 -10.85 -4.42 0.84
CA ALA A 310 -10.74 -4.19 -0.60
C ALA A 310 -9.89 -5.27 -1.32
N ALA A 311 -8.78 -5.70 -0.70
CA ALA A 311 -7.95 -6.77 -1.24
C ALA A 311 -8.70 -8.12 -1.31
N THR A 312 -9.53 -8.40 -0.30
CA THR A 312 -10.34 -9.63 -0.23
C THR A 312 -11.42 -9.62 -1.32
N ALA A 313 -12.16 -8.51 -1.45
CA ALA A 313 -13.18 -8.36 -2.49
C ALA A 313 -12.62 -8.50 -3.91
N LEU A 314 -11.40 -7.99 -4.16
CA LEU A 314 -10.71 -8.16 -5.44
C LEU A 314 -10.37 -9.64 -5.72
N ALA A 315 -9.86 -10.35 -4.72
CA ALA A 315 -9.52 -11.77 -4.85
C ALA A 315 -10.77 -12.63 -5.14
N ASP A 316 -11.86 -12.38 -4.42
CA ASP A 316 -13.13 -13.09 -4.62
C ASP A 316 -13.70 -12.86 -6.03
N SER A 317 -13.62 -11.62 -6.54
CA SER A 317 -14.06 -11.28 -7.89
C SER A 317 -13.20 -11.96 -8.99
N GLN A 318 -11.88 -12.00 -8.80
CA GLN A 318 -10.97 -12.70 -9.72
C GLN A 318 -11.21 -14.20 -9.76
N GLU A 319 -11.47 -14.82 -8.60
CA GLU A 319 -11.76 -16.25 -8.50
C GLU A 319 -13.09 -16.61 -9.17
N ALA A 320 -14.13 -15.80 -8.97
CA ALA A 320 -15.42 -16.00 -9.64
C ALA A 320 -15.27 -15.96 -11.18
N LEU A 321 -14.47 -15.03 -11.71
CA LEU A 321 -14.20 -14.93 -13.14
C LEU A 321 -13.41 -16.15 -13.66
N ARG A 322 -12.46 -16.66 -12.88
CA ARG A 322 -11.69 -17.87 -13.22
C ARG A 322 -12.62 -19.07 -13.38
N VAL A 323 -13.48 -19.31 -12.38
CA VAL A 323 -14.45 -20.43 -12.37
C VAL A 323 -15.39 -20.33 -13.57
N ALA A 324 -15.93 -19.14 -13.87
CA ALA A 324 -16.83 -18.95 -15.02
C ALA A 324 -16.16 -19.28 -16.37
N ASN A 325 -14.89 -18.90 -16.55
CA ASN A 325 -14.15 -19.23 -17.79
C ASN A 325 -13.87 -20.73 -17.92
N GLU A 326 -13.55 -21.42 -16.81
CA GLU A 326 -13.30 -22.88 -16.81
C GLU A 326 -14.56 -23.67 -17.16
N GLU A 327 -15.72 -23.31 -16.61
CA GLU A 327 -17.00 -23.95 -16.95
C GLU A 327 -17.34 -23.81 -18.44
N HIS A 328 -17.06 -22.65 -19.04
CA HIS A 328 -17.29 -22.45 -20.48
C HIS A 328 -16.40 -23.34 -21.34
N ALA A 329 -15.09 -23.37 -21.04
CA ALA A 329 -14.15 -24.20 -21.79
C ALA A 329 -14.53 -25.70 -21.73
N ALA A 330 -15.02 -26.16 -20.58
CA ALA A 330 -15.50 -27.53 -20.42
C ALA A 330 -16.75 -27.83 -21.27
N ARG A 331 -17.70 -26.89 -21.37
CA ARG A 331 -18.91 -27.05 -22.19
C ARG A 331 -18.60 -27.06 -23.69
N GLU A 332 -17.70 -26.19 -24.14
CA GLU A 332 -17.27 -26.12 -25.54
C GLU A 332 -16.61 -27.43 -26.00
N ALA A 333 -15.69 -27.97 -25.18
CA ALA A 333 -15.05 -29.26 -25.44
C ALA A 333 -16.05 -30.43 -25.50
N ALA A 334 -17.10 -30.42 -24.66
CA ALA A 334 -18.13 -31.44 -24.66
C ALA A 334 -19.01 -31.42 -25.93
N ALA A 335 -19.31 -30.22 -26.46
CA ALA A 335 -20.08 -30.06 -27.69
C ALA A 335 -19.30 -30.56 -28.91
N ASP A 336 -18.01 -30.22 -29.01
CA ASP A 336 -17.13 -30.68 -30.09
C ASP A 336 -16.97 -32.21 -30.12
N ALA A 337 -16.86 -32.83 -28.94
CA ALA A 337 -16.77 -34.29 -28.82
C ALA A 337 -18.04 -35.00 -29.35
N LEU A 338 -19.23 -34.46 -29.05
CA LEU A 338 -20.51 -35.04 -29.50
C LEU A 338 -20.68 -34.94 -31.02
N LEU A 339 -20.24 -33.82 -31.62
CA LEU A 339 -20.24 -33.64 -33.09
C LEU A 339 -19.28 -34.60 -33.80
N ALA A 340 -18.12 -34.86 -33.21
CA ALA A 340 -17.15 -35.80 -33.78
C ALA A 340 -17.71 -37.23 -33.79
N GLN A 341 -18.27 -37.67 -32.66
CA GLN A 341 -18.86 -39.00 -32.51
C GLN A 341 -19.99 -39.25 -33.52
N THR A 342 -20.94 -38.31 -33.64
CA THR A 342 -22.10 -38.46 -34.56
C THR A 342 -21.69 -38.56 -36.03
N ARG A 343 -20.62 -37.89 -36.45
CA ARG A 343 -20.09 -38.01 -37.83
C ARG A 343 -19.42 -39.35 -38.09
N GLU A 344 -18.66 -39.85 -37.12
CA GLU A 344 -17.95 -41.12 -37.24
C GLU A 344 -18.93 -42.29 -37.37
N GLU A 345 -19.98 -42.31 -36.54
CA GLU A 345 -21.04 -43.32 -36.58
C GLU A 345 -21.77 -43.34 -37.93
N ALA A 346 -22.16 -42.17 -38.47
CA ALA A 346 -22.85 -42.08 -39.76
C ALA A 346 -21.97 -42.52 -40.95
N ALA A 347 -20.69 -42.15 -40.95
CA ALA A 347 -19.75 -42.54 -42.00
C ALA A 347 -19.50 -44.06 -42.01
N ALA A 348 -19.41 -44.68 -40.83
CA ALA A 348 -19.23 -46.12 -40.70
C ALA A 348 -20.42 -46.91 -41.28
N THR A 349 -21.66 -46.49 -41.01
CA THR A 349 -22.87 -47.15 -41.53
C THR A 349 -22.97 -47.07 -43.06
N LEU A 350 -22.61 -45.93 -43.65
CA LEU A 350 -22.60 -45.76 -45.11
C LEU A 350 -21.55 -46.66 -45.78
N ALA A 351 -20.33 -46.70 -45.22
CA ALA A 351 -19.26 -47.52 -45.79
C ALA A 351 -19.61 -49.02 -45.77
N GLN A 352 -20.25 -49.50 -44.70
CA GLN A 352 -20.71 -50.88 -44.59
C GLN A 352 -21.75 -51.22 -45.67
N THR A 353 -22.79 -50.39 -45.81
CA THR A 353 -23.88 -50.64 -46.78
C THR A 353 -23.40 -50.58 -48.24
N GLN A 354 -22.46 -49.69 -48.57
CA GLN A 354 -21.85 -49.65 -49.90
C GLN A 354 -21.03 -50.90 -50.23
N ALA A 355 -20.30 -51.44 -49.24
CA ALA A 355 -19.54 -52.68 -49.40
C ALA A 355 -20.48 -53.88 -49.63
N GLU A 356 -21.53 -54.01 -48.82
CA GLU A 356 -22.53 -55.09 -48.95
C GLU A 356 -23.24 -55.05 -50.31
N ALA A 357 -23.58 -53.86 -50.83
CA ALA A 357 -24.19 -53.70 -52.13
C ALA A 357 -23.25 -54.05 -53.30
N ALA A 358 -21.96 -53.69 -53.20
CA ALA A 358 -20.96 -54.00 -54.21
C ALA A 358 -20.73 -55.52 -54.33
N ASP A 359 -20.66 -56.24 -53.20
CA ASP A 359 -20.49 -57.69 -53.17
C ASP A 359 -21.72 -58.43 -53.74
N MET A 360 -22.94 -57.97 -53.44
CA MET A 360 -24.15 -58.53 -54.03
C MET A 360 -24.23 -58.30 -55.54
N LEU A 361 -23.86 -57.11 -56.03
CA LEU A 361 -23.88 -56.81 -57.47
C LEU A 361 -22.82 -57.63 -58.24
N ALA A 362 -21.63 -57.80 -57.65
CA ALA A 362 -20.57 -58.61 -58.25
C ALA A 362 -20.96 -60.09 -58.35
N SER A 363 -21.45 -60.67 -57.25
CA SER A 363 -21.85 -62.09 -57.22
C SER A 363 -23.02 -62.42 -58.16
N THR A 364 -24.00 -61.51 -58.28
CA THR A 364 -25.14 -61.69 -59.19
C THR A 364 -24.76 -61.54 -60.66
N LYS A 365 -23.85 -60.59 -60.98
CA LYS A 365 -23.33 -60.40 -62.34
C LYS A 365 -22.46 -61.56 -62.80
N ASP A 366 -21.61 -62.09 -61.93
CA ASP A 366 -20.76 -63.25 -62.24
C ASP A 366 -21.60 -64.51 -62.49
N ALA A 367 -22.66 -64.73 -61.72
CA ALA A 367 -23.61 -65.82 -61.93
C ALA A 367 -24.34 -65.71 -63.27
N ALA A 368 -24.81 -64.51 -63.64
CA ALA A 368 -25.49 -64.26 -64.92
C ALA A 368 -24.55 -64.41 -66.13
N ALA A 369 -23.30 -63.96 -66.00
CA ALA A 369 -22.31 -64.06 -67.07
C ALA A 369 -21.90 -65.52 -67.37
N ALA A 370 -21.78 -66.37 -66.34
CA ALA A 370 -21.45 -67.78 -66.48
C ALA A 370 -22.56 -68.55 -67.23
N GLU A 371 -23.83 -68.33 -66.87
CA GLU A 371 -24.99 -69.00 -67.47
C GLU A 371 -25.25 -68.54 -68.92
N LEU A 372 -25.03 -67.25 -69.22
CA LEU A 372 -25.11 -66.71 -70.58
C LEU A 372 -23.99 -67.25 -71.50
N ALA A 373 -22.78 -67.44 -70.96
CA ALA A 373 -21.67 -68.03 -71.69
C ALA A 373 -21.95 -69.51 -72.04
N GLU A 374 -22.51 -70.27 -71.11
CA GLU A 374 -22.94 -71.66 -71.31
C GLU A 374 -24.04 -71.75 -72.39
N THR A 375 -25.02 -70.85 -72.34
CA THR A 375 -26.13 -70.80 -73.30
C THR A 375 -25.67 -70.41 -74.71
N ARG A 376 -24.75 -69.44 -74.83
CA ARG A 376 -24.16 -69.05 -76.12
C ARG A 376 -23.32 -70.15 -76.73
N ALA A 377 -22.55 -70.89 -75.92
CA ALA A 377 -21.76 -72.01 -76.40
C ALA A 377 -22.65 -73.14 -76.99
N SER A 378 -23.79 -73.42 -76.36
CA SER A 378 -24.79 -74.37 -76.88
C SER A 378 -25.46 -73.87 -78.16
N ALA A 379 -25.92 -72.61 -78.19
CA ALA A 379 -26.59 -72.04 -79.36
C ALA A 379 -25.66 -71.91 -80.59
N GLN A 380 -24.38 -71.61 -80.38
CA GLN A 380 -23.41 -71.45 -81.47
C GLN A 380 -23.00 -72.80 -82.08
N ALA A 381 -22.95 -73.87 -81.28
CA ALA A 381 -22.75 -75.24 -81.77
C ALA A 381 -23.93 -75.72 -82.65
N GLU A 382 -25.16 -75.37 -82.27
CA GLU A 382 -26.38 -75.71 -83.03
C GLU A 382 -26.54 -74.84 -84.29
N MET A 383 -26.21 -73.55 -84.22
CA MET A 383 -26.25 -72.63 -85.37
C MET A 383 -25.23 -73.01 -86.45
N GLN A 384 -24.04 -73.52 -86.08
CA GLN A 384 -23.08 -74.04 -87.06
C GLN A 384 -23.59 -75.29 -87.80
N ALA A 385 -24.42 -76.13 -87.14
CA ALA A 385 -25.08 -77.26 -87.78
C ALA A 385 -26.21 -76.83 -88.74
N ALA A 386 -26.94 -75.76 -88.40
CA ALA A 386 -28.01 -75.21 -89.24
C ALA A 386 -27.50 -74.33 -90.41
N ALA A 387 -26.43 -73.56 -90.22
CA ALA A 387 -25.81 -72.74 -91.25
C ALA A 387 -25.24 -73.58 -92.43
N ALA A 388 -24.79 -74.81 -92.15
CA ALA A 388 -24.37 -75.77 -93.18
C ALA A 388 -25.53 -76.21 -94.10
N THR A 389 -26.79 -76.07 -93.67
CA THR A 389 -27.99 -76.42 -94.44
C THR A 389 -28.74 -75.20 -95.00
N ALA A 390 -28.60 -74.03 -94.38
CA ALA A 390 -29.24 -72.77 -94.83
C ALA A 390 -28.46 -72.00 -95.92
N ALA A 391 -27.16 -72.29 -96.12
CA ALA A 391 -26.36 -71.71 -97.21
C ALA A 391 -26.84 -72.10 -98.63
N ALA A 392 -27.75 -73.08 -98.75
CA ALA A 392 -28.36 -73.49 -100.01
C ALA A 392 -29.66 -72.75 -100.38
N ALA A 393 -30.23 -71.90 -99.50
CA ALA A 393 -31.58 -71.34 -99.68
C ALA A 393 -31.70 -69.81 -99.52
N MET A 394 -30.61 -69.10 -99.21
CA MET A 394 -30.63 -67.65 -98.94
C MET A 394 -30.09 -66.80 -100.10
N ALA A 395 -30.68 -66.94 -101.29
CA ALA A 395 -30.44 -66.04 -102.43
C ALA A 395 -31.69 -65.28 -102.91
N GLU A 396 -32.86 -65.38 -102.24
CA GLU A 396 -34.13 -64.88 -102.81
C GLU A 396 -34.88 -63.81 -101.99
N THR A 397 -34.51 -63.48 -100.75
CA THR A 397 -35.39 -62.64 -99.91
C THR A 397 -34.67 -61.49 -99.22
N GLN A 398 -33.86 -60.77 -99.98
CA GLN A 398 -33.17 -59.53 -99.57
C GLN A 398 -33.92 -58.26 -100.03
N SER A 399 -35.26 -58.23 -99.93
CA SER A 399 -36.09 -57.12 -100.48
C SER A 399 -37.32 -56.69 -99.64
N ARG A 400 -37.24 -56.71 -98.31
CA ARG A 400 -38.21 -56.06 -97.36
C ARG A 400 -37.45 -55.79 -96.06
N HIS A 401 -37.24 -54.58 -95.53
CA HIS A 401 -38.08 -53.40 -95.52
C HIS A 401 -37.22 -52.17 -95.16
N ALA A 402 -37.11 -51.24 -96.10
CA ALA A 402 -36.54 -49.90 -95.91
C ALA A 402 -37.63 -48.89 -95.47
N GLY A 403 -38.45 -49.25 -94.46
CA GLY A 403 -39.58 -48.41 -93.99
C GLY A 403 -39.48 -47.96 -92.53
N GLU A 404 -38.59 -48.56 -91.73
CA GLU A 404 -38.43 -48.22 -90.31
C GLU A 404 -37.44 -47.07 -90.07
N MET A 405 -36.65 -46.70 -91.08
CA MET A 405 -35.62 -45.65 -91.00
C MET A 405 -36.17 -44.21 -90.98
N ASP A 406 -37.33 -43.94 -91.61
CA ASP A 406 -37.85 -42.56 -91.69
C ASP A 406 -38.54 -42.09 -90.40
N THR A 407 -39.14 -43.00 -89.62
CA THR A 407 -39.76 -42.68 -88.33
C THR A 407 -38.73 -42.45 -87.22
N ALA A 408 -37.54 -43.04 -87.34
CA ALA A 408 -36.42 -42.83 -86.43
C ALA A 408 -35.76 -41.45 -86.64
N ASN A 409 -35.65 -40.99 -87.88
CA ASN A 409 -35.02 -39.71 -88.23
C ASN A 409 -35.83 -38.48 -87.76
N GLY A 410 -37.16 -38.57 -87.68
CA GLY A 410 -38.00 -37.50 -87.14
C GLY A 410 -37.86 -37.30 -85.62
N ARG A 411 -37.67 -38.38 -84.86
CA ARG A 411 -37.47 -38.32 -83.40
C ARG A 411 -36.09 -37.81 -82.99
N ILE A 412 -35.08 -38.04 -83.83
CA ILE A 412 -33.72 -37.54 -83.59
C ILE A 412 -33.67 -36.00 -83.73
N ALA A 413 -34.37 -35.44 -84.72
CA ALA A 413 -34.40 -33.99 -84.94
C ALA A 413 -35.08 -33.20 -83.78
N ASP A 414 -36.15 -33.74 -83.17
CA ASP A 414 -36.83 -33.10 -82.04
C ASP A 414 -36.00 -33.16 -80.73
N LEU A 415 -35.24 -34.26 -80.54
CA LEU A 415 -34.32 -34.41 -79.40
C LEU A 415 -33.10 -33.50 -79.53
N GLU A 416 -32.59 -33.28 -80.74
CA GLU A 416 -31.48 -32.36 -81.02
C GLU A 416 -31.87 -30.89 -80.73
N GLY A 417 -33.11 -30.49 -81.05
CA GLY A 417 -33.63 -29.15 -80.71
C GLY A 417 -33.81 -28.92 -79.21
N SER A 418 -34.21 -29.95 -78.47
CA SER A 418 -34.36 -29.87 -77.00
C SER A 418 -33.00 -29.82 -76.28
N LEU A 419 -32.03 -30.61 -76.75
CA LEU A 419 -30.66 -30.63 -76.24
C LEU A 419 -29.95 -29.27 -76.45
N ALA A 420 -30.19 -28.60 -77.59
CA ALA A 420 -29.62 -27.28 -77.86
C ALA A 420 -30.14 -26.19 -76.89
N ASN A 421 -31.42 -26.25 -76.51
CA ASN A 421 -32.02 -25.32 -75.54
C ASN A 421 -31.50 -25.56 -74.11
N GLU A 422 -31.34 -26.82 -73.68
CA GLU A 422 -30.74 -27.13 -72.38
C GLU A 422 -29.25 -26.74 -72.31
N GLN A 423 -28.49 -26.90 -73.40
CA GLN A 423 -27.10 -26.46 -73.47
C GLN A 423 -26.96 -24.93 -73.39
N ALA A 424 -27.91 -24.18 -73.96
CA ALA A 424 -27.95 -22.73 -73.83
C ALA A 424 -28.26 -22.27 -72.38
N ALA A 425 -29.19 -22.94 -71.69
CA ALA A 425 -29.50 -22.68 -70.29
C ALA A 425 -28.34 -23.05 -69.34
N LEU A 426 -27.62 -24.14 -69.63
CA LEU A 426 -26.41 -24.51 -68.88
C LEU A 426 -25.29 -23.47 -69.08
N ALA A 427 -25.17 -22.90 -70.28
CA ALA A 427 -24.17 -21.88 -70.58
C ALA A 427 -24.45 -20.53 -69.89
N SER A 428 -25.73 -20.14 -69.74
CA SER A 428 -26.09 -18.94 -68.96
C SER A 428 -25.82 -19.15 -67.48
N LEU A 429 -26.21 -20.30 -66.91
CA LEU A 429 -25.98 -20.61 -65.50
C LEU A 429 -24.48 -20.68 -65.16
N LYS A 430 -23.64 -21.20 -66.07
CA LYS A 430 -22.18 -21.21 -65.91
C LYS A 430 -21.57 -19.81 -65.91
N ARG A 431 -22.10 -18.86 -66.68
CA ARG A 431 -21.64 -17.46 -66.64
C ARG A 431 -22.01 -16.78 -65.33
N GLU A 432 -23.24 -16.98 -64.87
CA GLU A 432 -23.72 -16.42 -63.62
C GLU A 432 -22.95 -16.98 -62.40
N TYR A 433 -22.63 -18.28 -62.41
CA TYR A 433 -21.76 -18.89 -61.40
C TYR A 433 -20.32 -18.36 -61.47
N ALA A 434 -19.77 -18.14 -62.67
CA ALA A 434 -18.42 -17.58 -62.84
C ALA A 434 -18.33 -16.15 -62.30
N GLU A 435 -19.28 -15.27 -62.64
CA GLU A 435 -19.35 -13.89 -62.14
C GLU A 435 -19.54 -13.84 -60.61
N PHE A 436 -20.39 -14.72 -60.05
CA PHE A 436 -20.57 -14.84 -58.61
C PHE A 436 -19.27 -15.30 -57.91
N SER A 437 -18.58 -16.31 -58.48
CA SER A 437 -17.33 -16.83 -57.92
C SER A 437 -16.20 -15.80 -57.96
N GLU A 438 -16.12 -14.99 -59.01
CA GLU A 438 -15.09 -13.95 -59.17
C GLU A 438 -15.34 -12.78 -58.20
N THR A 439 -16.62 -12.40 -58.02
CA THR A 439 -17.01 -11.39 -57.03
C THR A 439 -16.68 -11.86 -55.60
N LYS A 440 -16.99 -13.11 -55.26
CA LYS A 440 -16.68 -13.65 -53.93
C LYS A 440 -15.19 -13.84 -53.70
N ALA A 441 -14.42 -14.21 -54.72
CA ALA A 441 -12.96 -14.27 -54.65
C ALA A 441 -12.35 -12.87 -54.43
N ALA A 442 -12.89 -11.83 -55.07
CA ALA A 442 -12.45 -10.45 -54.87
C ALA A 442 -12.78 -9.93 -53.46
N GLU A 443 -13.96 -10.23 -52.93
CA GLU A 443 -14.34 -9.91 -51.54
C GLU A 443 -13.44 -10.65 -50.53
N LEU A 444 -13.15 -11.93 -50.74
CA LEU A 444 -12.27 -12.71 -49.88
C LEU A 444 -10.85 -12.13 -49.86
N ALA A 445 -10.31 -11.79 -51.03
CA ALA A 445 -8.98 -11.19 -51.15
C ALA A 445 -8.90 -9.77 -50.54
N ALA A 446 -10.01 -9.03 -50.52
CA ALA A 446 -10.10 -7.74 -49.82
C ALA A 446 -10.11 -7.96 -48.30
N LEU A 447 -10.91 -8.90 -47.82
CA LEU A 447 -10.98 -9.24 -46.40
C LEU A 447 -9.64 -9.75 -45.87
N GLU A 448 -8.92 -10.59 -46.63
CA GLU A 448 -7.59 -11.08 -46.27
C GLU A 448 -6.55 -9.96 -46.18
N ARG A 449 -6.63 -8.95 -47.06
CA ARG A 449 -5.78 -7.75 -47.00
C ARG A 449 -6.06 -6.93 -45.75
N ASP A 450 -7.33 -6.70 -45.41
CA ASP A 450 -7.73 -5.96 -44.22
C ASP A 450 -7.34 -6.71 -42.93
N LEU A 451 -7.48 -8.04 -42.94
CA LEU A 451 -7.06 -8.91 -41.83
C LEU A 451 -5.53 -8.93 -41.68
N GLY A 452 -4.79 -8.86 -42.78
CA GLY A 452 -3.33 -8.68 -42.78
C GLY A 452 -2.91 -7.32 -42.19
N ALA A 453 -3.57 -6.23 -42.60
CA ALA A 453 -3.29 -4.88 -42.10
C ALA A 453 -3.57 -4.76 -40.60
N THR A 454 -4.74 -5.23 -40.14
CA THR A 454 -5.10 -5.22 -38.72
C THR A 454 -4.16 -6.07 -37.85
N ARG A 455 -3.66 -7.21 -38.36
CA ARG A 455 -2.62 -8.00 -37.67
C ARG A 455 -1.31 -7.23 -37.54
N SER A 456 -0.87 -6.55 -38.61
CA SER A 456 0.33 -5.73 -38.61
C SER A 456 0.22 -4.55 -37.63
N ASP A 457 -0.94 -3.89 -37.59
CA ASP A 457 -1.21 -2.79 -36.65
C ASP A 457 -1.24 -3.29 -35.20
N LEU A 458 -1.85 -4.47 -34.96
CA LEU A 458 -1.88 -5.10 -33.64
C LEU A 458 -0.48 -5.48 -33.17
N GLU A 459 0.36 -6.01 -34.05
CA GLU A 459 1.75 -6.38 -33.74
C GLU A 459 2.60 -5.15 -33.43
N THR A 460 2.44 -4.08 -34.21
CA THR A 460 3.08 -2.78 -33.95
C THR A 460 2.63 -2.19 -32.60
N THR A 461 1.33 -2.24 -32.31
CA THR A 461 0.78 -1.74 -31.04
C THR A 461 1.28 -2.57 -29.85
N ARG A 462 1.35 -3.90 -29.99
CA ARG A 462 1.91 -4.79 -28.97
C ARG A 462 3.39 -4.52 -28.73
N SER A 463 4.18 -4.29 -29.79
CA SER A 463 5.59 -3.91 -29.68
C SER A 463 5.76 -2.59 -28.92
N ASN A 464 5.00 -1.56 -29.29
CA ASN A 464 5.04 -0.26 -28.62
C ASN A 464 4.60 -0.35 -27.15
N ALA A 465 3.58 -1.17 -26.86
CA ALA A 465 3.13 -1.42 -25.49
C ALA A 465 4.18 -2.17 -24.66
N ALA A 466 4.88 -3.15 -25.25
CA ALA A 466 5.96 -3.87 -24.59
C ALA A 466 7.16 -2.96 -24.29
N GLU A 467 7.53 -2.07 -25.21
CA GLU A 467 8.59 -1.08 -25.02
C GLU A 467 8.23 -0.05 -23.93
N THR A 468 6.98 0.42 -23.94
CA THR A 468 6.46 1.34 -22.91
C THR A 468 6.47 0.65 -21.54
N LYS A 469 6.02 -0.61 -21.46
CA LYS A 469 6.05 -1.41 -20.24
C LYS A 469 7.48 -1.57 -19.70
N ALA A 470 8.44 -1.96 -20.54
CA ALA A 470 9.83 -2.12 -20.14
C ALA A 470 10.43 -0.79 -19.62
N THR A 471 10.07 0.33 -20.26
CA THR A 471 10.50 1.67 -19.82
C THR A 471 9.92 2.03 -18.45
N LEU A 472 8.64 1.72 -18.21
CA LEU A 472 7.99 1.95 -16.92
C LEU A 472 8.58 1.07 -15.82
N GLU A 473 8.84 -0.20 -16.10
CA GLU A 473 9.48 -1.13 -15.17
C GLU A 473 10.89 -0.64 -14.77
N SER A 474 11.67 -0.13 -15.71
CA SER A 474 12.98 0.47 -15.42
C SER A 474 12.87 1.72 -14.53
N ARG A 475 11.87 2.58 -14.77
CA ARG A 475 11.63 3.77 -13.95
C ARG A 475 11.17 3.43 -12.53
N ILE A 476 10.32 2.41 -12.38
CA ILE A 476 9.87 1.91 -11.07
C ILE A 476 11.08 1.39 -10.28
N ALA A 477 11.89 0.52 -10.88
CA ALA A 477 13.09 -0.01 -10.22
C ALA A 477 14.09 1.10 -9.80
N ALA A 478 14.23 2.15 -10.62
CA ALA A 478 15.05 3.31 -10.29
C ALA A 478 14.46 4.13 -9.12
N ALA A 479 13.13 4.28 -9.06
CA ALA A 479 12.43 4.95 -7.98
C ALA A 479 12.57 4.19 -6.65
N ASP A 480 12.40 2.86 -6.67
CA ASP A 480 12.57 2.00 -5.49
C ASP A 480 13.98 2.11 -4.91
N THR A 481 14.99 2.13 -5.78
CA THR A 481 16.39 2.31 -5.37
C THR A 481 16.61 3.67 -4.71
N ARG A 482 15.98 4.74 -5.24
CA ARG A 482 16.05 6.10 -4.68
C ARG A 482 15.39 6.17 -3.30
N ILE A 483 14.21 5.56 -3.15
CA ILE A 483 13.49 5.49 -1.86
C ILE A 483 14.36 4.79 -0.82
N ALA A 484 14.90 3.61 -1.14
CA ALA A 484 15.77 2.86 -0.23
C ALA A 484 17.06 3.62 0.17
N GLN A 485 17.58 4.49 -0.71
CA GLN A 485 18.70 5.37 -0.37
C GLN A 485 18.28 6.49 0.59
N LEU A 486 17.15 7.15 0.33
CA LEU A 486 16.64 8.24 1.18
C LEU A 486 16.26 7.74 2.58
N GLU A 487 15.65 6.57 2.68
CA GLU A 487 15.33 5.93 3.97
C GLU A 487 16.60 5.69 4.79
N ARG A 488 17.63 5.08 4.19
CA ARG A 488 18.93 4.88 4.84
C ARG A 488 19.55 6.20 5.31
N GLN A 489 19.48 7.24 4.49
CA GLN A 489 20.01 8.55 4.85
C GLN A 489 19.24 9.16 6.03
N SER A 490 17.90 9.10 6.02
CA SER A 490 17.07 9.62 7.10
C SER A 490 17.33 8.94 8.44
N VAL A 491 17.58 7.62 8.43
CA VAL A 491 17.92 6.85 9.64
C VAL A 491 19.27 7.29 10.20
N LEU A 492 20.27 7.47 9.34
CA LEU A 492 21.59 7.96 9.74
C LEU A 492 21.54 9.39 10.30
N ASP A 493 20.74 10.26 9.69
CA ASP A 493 20.59 11.64 10.16
C ASP A 493 19.89 11.68 11.54
N ARG A 494 18.83 10.89 11.75
CA ARG A 494 18.19 10.74 13.07
C ARG A 494 19.15 10.19 14.13
N GLN A 495 19.98 9.20 13.79
CA GLN A 495 21.01 8.67 14.69
C GLN A 495 22.01 9.75 15.10
N ARG A 496 22.53 10.53 14.13
CA ARG A 496 23.46 11.63 14.42
C ARG A 496 22.82 12.70 15.30
N SER A 497 21.59 13.10 15.04
CA SER A 497 20.88 14.07 15.87
C SER A 497 20.65 13.55 17.29
N ALA A 498 20.31 12.26 17.44
CA ALA A 498 20.16 11.64 18.76
C ALA A 498 21.49 11.58 19.53
N GLU A 499 22.59 11.22 18.87
CA GLU A 499 23.93 11.22 19.47
C GLU A 499 24.35 12.62 19.92
N GLN A 500 24.09 13.65 19.11
CA GLN A 500 24.36 15.05 19.46
C GLN A 500 23.56 15.50 20.69
N LEU A 501 22.27 15.13 20.76
CA LEU A 501 21.40 15.44 21.89
C LEU A 501 21.85 14.72 23.17
N MET A 502 22.21 13.43 23.06
CA MET A 502 22.74 12.69 24.21
C MET A 502 24.06 13.28 24.70
N ALA A 503 24.92 13.76 23.80
CA ALA A 503 26.16 14.43 24.15
C ALA A 503 25.93 15.83 24.78
N SER A 504 24.90 16.58 24.39
CA SER A 504 24.55 17.84 25.06
C SER A 504 23.95 17.60 26.45
N VAL A 505 23.00 16.67 26.57
CA VAL A 505 22.39 16.30 27.85
C VAL A 505 23.45 15.79 28.82
N LYS A 506 24.38 14.95 28.38
CA LYS A 506 25.48 14.45 29.23
C LYS A 506 26.36 15.59 29.75
N ARG A 507 26.66 16.60 28.92
CA ARG A 507 27.45 17.78 29.33
C ARG A 507 26.72 18.62 30.35
N GLU A 508 25.43 18.88 30.15
CA GLU A 508 24.61 19.62 31.12
C GLU A 508 24.48 18.87 32.44
N HIS A 509 24.28 17.56 32.40
CA HIS A 509 24.20 16.73 33.60
C HIS A 509 25.51 16.73 34.40
N GLN A 510 26.66 16.68 33.70
CA GLN A 510 27.97 16.82 34.33
C GLN A 510 28.15 18.20 34.94
N ALA A 511 27.79 19.28 34.24
CA ALA A 511 27.87 20.64 34.78
C ALA A 511 27.00 20.83 36.04
N VAL A 512 25.79 20.26 36.06
CA VAL A 512 24.90 20.29 37.23
C VAL A 512 25.49 19.47 38.39
N ALA A 513 26.09 18.31 38.10
CA ALA A 513 26.75 17.49 39.12
C ALA A 513 27.96 18.19 39.73
N ASP A 514 28.78 18.84 38.90
CA ASP A 514 29.97 19.59 39.33
C ASP A 514 29.57 20.80 40.18
N LEU A 515 28.56 21.56 39.77
CA LEU A 515 28.00 22.67 40.56
C LEU A 515 27.47 22.19 41.91
N ARG A 516 26.75 21.05 41.93
CA ARG A 516 26.22 20.47 43.17
C ARG A 516 27.35 20.09 44.13
N SER A 517 28.41 19.46 43.63
CA SER A 517 29.59 19.12 44.44
C SER A 517 30.28 20.37 44.99
N MET A 518 30.36 21.44 44.19
CA MET A 518 30.98 22.70 44.61
C MET A 518 30.21 23.36 45.76
N TYR A 519 28.88 23.40 45.69
CA TYR A 519 28.04 23.94 46.77
C TYR A 519 28.09 23.09 48.04
N GLN A 520 28.12 21.75 47.91
CA GLN A 520 28.30 20.86 49.06
C GLN A 520 29.63 21.13 49.78
N GLY A 521 30.72 21.34 49.04
CA GLY A 521 32.01 21.70 49.66
C GLY A 521 32.00 23.06 50.34
N PHE A 522 31.24 24.05 49.85
CA PHE A 522 31.04 25.32 50.56
C PHE A 522 30.29 25.14 51.88
N ASP A 523 29.24 24.30 51.89
CA ASP A 523 28.48 23.99 53.10
C ASP A 523 29.34 23.27 54.14
N GLU A 524 30.19 22.32 53.73
CA GLU A 524 31.13 21.61 54.60
C GLU A 524 32.18 22.53 55.23
N LEU A 525 32.61 23.56 54.50
CA LEU A 525 33.50 24.60 55.03
C LEU A 525 32.76 25.58 55.96
N GLY A 526 31.42 25.54 56.03
CA GLY A 526 30.63 26.50 56.79
C GLY A 526 30.62 27.90 56.16
N ALA A 527 30.85 27.99 54.84
CA ALA A 527 30.85 29.24 54.11
C ALA A 527 29.41 29.78 53.95
N LYS A 528 29.23 31.08 54.17
CA LYS A 528 27.95 31.76 53.99
C LYS A 528 27.94 32.53 52.68
N ARG A 529 26.82 32.50 51.97
CA ARG A 529 26.67 33.30 50.75
C ARG A 529 26.57 34.79 51.11
N THR A 530 27.37 35.61 50.44
CA THR A 530 27.35 37.07 50.54
C THR A 530 27.39 37.70 49.15
N GLU A 531 27.18 39.01 49.06
CA GLU A 531 27.28 39.77 47.79
C GLU A 531 28.68 39.70 47.16
N ASN A 532 29.72 39.49 47.97
CA ASN A 532 31.12 39.41 47.55
C ASN A 532 31.59 37.96 47.32
N GLY A 533 30.67 36.99 47.26
CA GLY A 533 30.97 35.56 47.11
C GLY A 533 30.69 34.76 48.39
N MET A 534 31.30 33.57 48.48
CA MET A 534 31.15 32.70 49.64
C MET A 534 32.12 33.13 50.75
N LEU A 535 31.59 33.67 51.84
CA LEU A 535 32.35 34.11 53.00
C LEU A 535 32.60 32.94 53.94
N LEU A 536 33.86 32.62 54.16
CA LEU A 536 34.32 31.75 55.22
C LEU A 536 34.85 32.62 56.38
N ASN A 537 34.14 32.56 57.51
CA ASN A 537 34.56 33.25 58.72
C ASN A 537 35.34 32.27 59.63
N LEU A 538 36.63 32.53 59.79
CA LEU A 538 37.54 31.71 60.61
C LEU A 538 37.80 32.33 62.00
N GLY A 539 37.01 33.33 62.39
CA GLY A 539 37.16 34.08 63.64
C GLY A 539 36.73 33.33 64.89
N GLY A 540 37.47 33.56 65.99
CA GLY A 540 37.03 33.29 67.36
C GLY A 540 37.54 32.02 68.05
N LYS A 541 38.04 31.01 67.32
CA LYS A 541 38.66 29.80 67.92
C LYS A 541 39.94 29.30 67.27
N GLU A 542 40.07 29.36 65.94
CA GLU A 542 41.25 28.80 65.23
C GLU A 542 42.23 29.88 64.75
N LEU A 543 41.78 30.94 64.06
CA LEU A 543 42.64 32.05 63.63
C LEU A 543 42.61 33.23 64.62
N ASN A 544 43.26 33.06 65.77
CA ASN A 544 43.36 34.12 66.79
C ASN A 544 44.75 34.75 66.81
N PHE A 545 44.83 36.03 66.42
CA PHE A 545 46.04 36.82 66.50
C PHE A 545 46.16 37.53 67.85
N ARG A 546 47.35 37.48 68.46
CA ARG A 546 47.64 38.25 69.68
C ARG A 546 47.57 39.76 69.38
N VAL A 547 47.28 40.54 70.42
CA VAL A 547 47.23 42.01 70.34
C VAL A 547 48.55 42.53 69.77
N GLY A 548 48.46 43.34 68.71
CA GLY A 548 49.62 43.93 68.03
C GLY A 548 50.51 42.96 67.25
N GLN A 549 50.12 41.70 67.06
CA GLN A 549 50.90 40.69 66.33
C GLN A 549 50.18 40.18 65.07
N ALA A 550 50.97 39.81 64.07
CA ALA A 550 50.54 39.19 62.81
C ALA A 550 51.09 37.76 62.62
N ASP A 551 51.77 37.21 63.63
CA ASP A 551 52.30 35.84 63.58
C ASP A 551 51.18 34.83 63.83
N LEU A 552 51.06 33.86 62.92
CA LEU A 552 50.14 32.73 63.04
C LEU A 552 50.91 31.51 63.54
N ARG A 553 50.35 30.75 64.50
CA ARG A 553 50.95 29.48 64.91
C ARG A 553 50.60 28.44 63.85
N TYR A 554 51.60 28.07 63.05
CA TYR A 554 51.42 27.28 61.83
C TYR A 554 50.97 25.82 62.04
N GLU A 555 51.02 25.30 63.26
CA GLU A 555 51.10 23.86 63.48
C GLU A 555 49.76 23.12 63.46
N GLU A 556 48.61 23.76 63.71
CA GLU A 556 47.32 23.03 63.76
C GLU A 556 46.13 23.94 63.36
N LEU A 557 45.91 24.16 62.05
CA LEU A 557 44.74 24.89 61.53
C LEU A 557 43.96 24.04 60.52
N PRO A 558 43.13 23.09 60.99
CA PRO A 558 42.37 22.18 60.14
C PRO A 558 41.46 22.90 59.15
N SER A 559 40.93 24.08 59.51
CA SER A 559 40.12 24.90 58.59
C SER A 559 40.90 25.43 57.38
N LEU A 560 42.18 25.79 57.55
CA LEU A 560 43.04 26.19 56.42
C LEU A 560 43.45 24.98 55.57
N ASP A 561 43.58 23.79 56.16
CA ASP A 561 43.85 22.55 55.42
C ASP A 561 42.65 22.18 54.54
N SER A 562 41.44 22.20 55.10
CA SER A 562 40.20 21.95 54.35
C SER A 562 39.94 23.01 53.27
N LEU A 563 40.20 24.28 53.57
CA LEU A 563 40.08 25.36 52.58
C LEU A 563 41.10 25.19 51.44
N ALA A 564 42.35 24.85 51.76
CA ALA A 564 43.37 24.61 50.73
C ALA A 564 43.03 23.40 49.86
N GLN A 565 42.52 22.31 50.44
CA GLN A 565 42.04 21.15 49.69
C GLN A 565 40.89 21.51 48.77
N PHE A 566 39.92 22.28 49.24
CA PHE A 566 38.78 22.73 48.45
C PHE A 566 39.19 23.67 47.31
N LEU A 567 40.05 24.65 47.56
CA LEU A 567 40.57 25.55 46.51
C LEU A 567 41.42 24.80 45.48
N ASN A 568 42.14 23.74 45.88
CA ASN A 568 42.89 22.90 44.94
C ASN A 568 42.00 21.96 44.13
N ALA A 569 40.88 21.49 44.70
CA ALA A 569 39.87 20.71 44.00
C ALA A 569 39.06 21.54 42.99
N HIS A 570 38.99 22.87 43.18
CA HIS A 570 38.26 23.79 42.31
C HIS A 570 39.15 24.93 41.78
N PRO A 571 39.97 24.69 40.73
CA PRO A 571 40.94 25.66 40.21
C PRO A 571 40.36 26.99 39.71
N ALA A 572 39.08 27.02 39.34
CA ALA A 572 38.39 28.21 38.86
C ALA A 572 38.01 29.20 39.98
N LEU A 573 38.12 28.78 41.25
CA LEU A 573 37.84 29.63 42.40
C LEU A 573 39.06 30.49 42.77
N THR A 574 38.83 31.68 43.27
CA THR A 574 39.83 32.57 43.85
C THR A 574 39.42 32.92 45.28
N ALA A 575 40.40 33.26 46.13
CA ALA A 575 40.14 33.61 47.52
C ALA A 575 40.75 34.98 47.87
N ARG A 576 39.89 35.89 48.36
CA ARG A 576 40.29 37.17 48.93
C ARG A 576 40.26 37.08 50.46
N ILE A 577 41.40 37.35 51.08
CA ILE A 577 41.59 37.33 52.52
C ILE A 577 41.56 38.76 53.04
N GLU A 578 40.59 39.08 53.87
CA GLU A 578 40.40 40.39 54.50
C GLU A 578 40.78 40.32 55.98
N GLY A 579 41.74 41.15 56.40
CA GLY A 579 42.17 41.27 57.79
C GLY A 579 41.47 42.43 58.50
N HIS A 580 41.10 42.24 59.77
CA HIS A 580 40.47 43.27 60.61
C HIS A 580 41.18 43.42 61.96
N THR A 581 41.12 44.63 62.52
CA THR A 581 41.60 44.96 63.87
C THR A 581 40.47 45.49 64.74
N ASP A 582 40.72 45.56 66.05
CA ASP A 582 39.91 46.38 66.95
C ASP A 582 40.33 47.86 66.83
N SER A 583 39.62 48.75 67.53
CA SER A 583 39.93 50.19 67.54
C SER A 583 41.12 50.59 68.44
N SER A 584 41.91 49.62 68.92
CA SER A 584 43.00 49.88 69.86
C SER A 584 44.28 50.24 69.10
N GLY A 585 44.44 51.50 68.70
CA GLY A 585 45.64 51.93 67.98
C GLY A 585 45.45 53.25 67.24
N ARG A 586 46.36 53.54 66.30
CA ARG A 586 46.12 54.54 65.25
C ARG A 586 45.68 53.82 63.98
N ASP A 587 44.84 54.44 63.18
CA ASP A 587 44.30 53.91 61.93
C ASP A 587 45.40 53.38 61.01
N GLU A 588 46.52 54.10 60.83
CA GLU A 588 47.60 53.64 59.94
C GLU A 588 48.29 52.38 60.48
N THR A 589 48.44 52.27 61.80
CA THR A 589 49.00 51.09 62.47
C THR A 589 48.05 49.90 62.36
N ASN A 590 46.74 50.14 62.48
CA ASN A 590 45.70 49.12 62.39
C ASN A 590 45.51 48.61 60.95
N LEU A 591 45.65 49.49 59.95
CA LEU A 591 45.68 49.12 58.54
C LEU A 591 46.90 48.25 58.20
N ALA A 592 48.09 48.65 58.65
CA ALA A 592 49.31 47.85 58.45
C ALA A 592 49.23 46.48 59.16
N LEU A 593 48.66 46.45 60.37
CA LEU A 593 48.50 45.22 61.15
C LEU A 593 47.49 44.25 60.53
N SER A 594 46.36 44.75 60.04
CA SER A 594 45.37 43.94 59.33
C SER A 594 45.89 43.39 58.01
N GLN A 595 46.61 44.20 57.22
CA GLN A 595 47.26 43.76 55.99
C GLN A 595 48.27 42.63 56.26
N ALA A 596 49.14 42.81 57.26
CA ALA A 596 50.12 41.78 57.63
C ALA A 596 49.46 40.47 58.07
N ARG A 597 48.31 40.52 58.77
CA ARG A 597 47.54 39.32 59.14
C ARG A 597 46.95 38.62 57.93
N ALA A 598 46.39 39.37 56.98
CA ALA A 598 45.85 38.81 55.74
C ALA A 598 46.97 38.15 54.90
N GLU A 599 48.14 38.77 54.82
CA GLU A 599 49.33 38.22 54.14
C GLU A 599 49.87 36.96 54.82
N THR A 600 49.84 36.88 56.16
CA THR A 600 50.20 35.66 56.89
C THR A 600 49.26 34.51 56.55
N VAL A 601 47.95 34.75 56.47
CA VAL A 601 46.96 33.72 56.11
C VAL A 601 47.08 33.33 54.64
N MET A 602 47.31 34.29 53.73
CA MET A 602 47.61 34.04 52.32
C MET A 602 48.85 33.14 52.17
N SER A 603 49.93 33.46 52.90
CA SER A 603 51.17 32.68 52.90
C SER A 603 50.94 31.26 53.45
N ALA A 604 50.09 31.12 54.47
CA ALA A 604 49.71 29.84 55.05
C ALA A 604 48.91 28.96 54.07
N LEU A 605 48.05 29.55 53.22
CA LEU A 605 47.34 28.84 52.15
C LEU A 605 48.27 28.49 50.98
N ALA A 606 49.19 29.38 50.62
CA ALA A 606 50.20 29.11 49.59
C ALA A 606 51.13 27.95 49.97
N GLN A 607 51.55 27.88 51.24
CA GLN A 607 52.34 26.76 51.77
C GLN A 607 51.57 25.43 51.75
N ARG A 608 50.23 25.47 51.79
CA ARG A 608 49.33 24.32 51.64
C ARG A 608 49.02 23.99 50.18
N GLY A 609 49.72 24.62 49.24
CA GLY A 609 49.71 24.28 47.82
C GLY A 609 48.68 25.04 46.98
N VAL A 610 48.00 26.05 47.53
CA VAL A 610 47.13 26.92 46.72
C VAL A 610 48.00 27.87 45.92
N ASP A 611 47.74 27.99 44.61
CA ASP A 611 48.47 28.92 43.74
C ASP A 611 48.34 30.37 44.24
N PRO A 612 49.45 31.06 44.57
CA PRO A 612 49.43 32.45 45.03
C PRO A 612 48.73 33.40 44.06
N ALA A 613 48.69 33.10 42.75
CA ALA A 613 47.99 33.94 41.76
C ALA A 613 46.46 33.97 41.96
N ARG A 614 45.92 33.01 42.74
CA ARG A 614 44.50 32.89 43.06
C ARG A 614 44.14 33.46 44.43
N LEU A 615 45.13 34.02 45.14
CA LEU A 615 44.99 34.55 46.49
C LEU A 615 45.27 36.06 46.48
N SER A 616 44.46 36.83 47.19
CA SER A 616 44.69 38.26 47.41
C SER A 616 44.49 38.59 48.89
N ALA A 617 45.39 39.38 49.46
CA ALA A 617 45.32 39.81 50.86
C ALA A 617 45.04 41.32 50.94
N GLU A 618 44.04 41.71 51.73
CA GLU A 618 43.62 43.09 51.93
C GLU A 618 43.42 43.41 53.42
N GLY A 619 44.07 44.46 53.90
CA GLY A 619 43.90 44.99 55.25
C GLY A 619 42.77 46.02 55.30
N ILE A 620 41.77 45.79 56.15
CA ILE A 620 40.62 46.68 56.33
C ILE A 620 40.79 47.59 57.57
N GLY A 621 41.74 47.27 58.44
CA GLY A 621 41.93 47.96 59.72
C GLY A 621 40.70 47.83 60.62
N GLU A 622 40.36 48.93 61.31
CA GLU A 622 39.19 49.01 62.19
C GLU A 622 37.92 49.50 61.47
N ALA A 623 37.99 49.76 60.15
CA ALA A 623 36.95 50.46 59.40
C ALA A 623 35.62 49.67 59.25
N ARG A 624 35.63 48.37 59.53
CA ARG A 624 34.45 47.48 59.45
C ARG A 624 34.34 46.58 60.71
N PRO A 625 33.93 47.15 61.87
CA PRO A 625 33.72 46.37 63.08
C PRO A 625 32.45 45.52 62.96
N VAL A 626 32.49 44.30 63.49
CA VAL A 626 31.34 43.36 63.56
C VAL A 626 30.74 43.28 64.96
N ALA A 627 31.41 43.86 65.95
CA ALA A 627 30.96 43.92 67.33
C ALA A 627 31.44 45.23 67.99
N ASP A 628 30.87 45.54 69.15
CA ASP A 628 31.18 46.76 69.89
C ASP A 628 32.63 46.77 70.41
N ASN A 629 33.41 47.77 69.98
CA ASN A 629 34.79 47.96 70.39
C ASN A 629 34.95 48.43 71.85
N GLU A 630 33.88 48.83 72.53
CA GLU A 630 33.96 49.22 73.95
C GLU A 630 34.11 47.99 74.87
N THR A 631 33.64 46.83 74.45
CA THR A 631 33.75 45.59 75.23
C THR A 631 35.00 44.78 74.86
N GLN A 632 35.62 44.13 75.85
CA GLN A 632 36.75 43.23 75.61
C GLN A 632 36.37 42.08 74.66
N TYR A 633 35.12 41.62 74.75
CA TYR A 633 34.57 40.57 73.90
C TYR A 633 34.34 41.05 72.45
N GLY A 634 33.79 42.24 72.25
CA GLY A 634 33.61 42.79 70.90
C GLY A 634 34.92 43.17 70.21
N ARG A 635 35.91 43.72 70.94
CA ARG A 635 37.28 43.86 70.42
C ARG A 635 37.88 42.52 70.01
N PHE A 636 37.59 41.45 70.74
CA PHE A 636 38.03 40.11 70.38
C PHE A 636 37.38 39.61 69.08
N LEU A 637 36.09 39.85 68.87
CA LEU A 637 35.39 39.52 67.62
C LEU A 637 35.85 40.37 66.43
N ASN A 638 36.26 41.62 66.65
CA ASN A 638 36.74 42.51 65.58
C ASN A 638 38.15 42.15 65.09
N ARG A 639 38.96 41.47 65.91
CA ARG A 639 40.26 40.90 65.50
C ARG A 639 40.05 39.59 64.74
N ARG A 640 39.55 39.67 63.51
CA ARG A 640 39.20 38.52 62.66
C ARG A 640 39.88 38.57 61.30
N VAL A 641 39.83 37.44 60.62
CA VAL A 641 40.15 37.32 59.21
C VAL A 641 38.94 36.69 58.52
N GLU A 642 38.51 37.32 57.44
CA GLU A 642 37.42 36.88 56.59
C GLU A 642 38.00 36.43 55.25
N ILE A 643 37.50 35.31 54.72
CA ILE A 643 37.95 34.79 53.43
C ILE A 643 36.75 34.72 52.49
N TYR A 644 36.79 35.51 51.43
CA TYR A 644 35.78 35.52 50.38
C TYR A 644 36.23 34.64 49.22
N ILE A 645 35.47 33.62 48.92
CA ILE A 645 35.72 32.71 47.80
C ILE A 645 34.79 33.07 46.65
N THR A 646 35.35 33.35 45.48
CA THR A 646 34.61 33.72 44.27
C THR A 646 35.01 32.82 43.11
N GLY A 647 34.06 32.48 42.24
CA GLY A 647 34.33 31.80 40.98
C GLY A 647 34.17 32.78 39.81
N HIS A 648 34.99 32.63 38.78
CA HIS A 648 34.79 33.32 37.50
C HIS A 648 33.83 32.55 36.59
#